data_AF-A0A3M8B0C2-F1
#
_entry.id   AF-A0A3M8B0C2-F1
#
_cell.length_a   1.000
_cell.length_b   1.000
_cell.length_c   1.000
_cell.angle_alpha   90.00
_cell.angle_beta   90.00
_cell.angle_gamma   90.00
#
_symmetry.space_group_name_H-M   'P 1'
#
loop_
_entity.id
_entity.type
_entity.pdbx_description
1 polymer ?
#
loop_
_entity_poly.entity_id
_entity_poly.type
_entity_poly.pdbx_seq_one_letter_code
_entity_poly.pdbx_strand_id
1 'polypeptide(L)'
;MNQLVVFRRVCTCFLLFALVLQLAASPAFAREDTATRGALADHIEKYLTDLKRDENSVGLYAGIVVYDLTDKTYLYRHNAERNYIPASNMKLFTTVAGLDKLGPDYQWKTELFLQGKVSADGVLQGDLVLKGYGDPTLTPADLQQMASVLKQAGIKRINGHLLLDESYFDDTRLGVSWMWDDEPYGYSAQLSALSVHKNVTTLTVTPGKAVNAPPTLAVEPATTYVKVINKLQTVEGSESNITLERPRGKNEVVLTGTIGLAAKPYEEDVTLEDPALFVGDVWKEQLLAQGIGLNPGAAVKKTVVQSGVPFSTHLSKPLGEVIVELNKESDNFYAEMLLKTLGATQKGAGTFAAGSEAVADVMKRAGIDSGYRQVDGSGLSRFDLVSAEQIVRLLAFVQQQSYSVELEKSLPVAGVDGTLKTRMLGTAAAKNLIAKTGSMGGVNSLSGYVTAQNGHKLAFSILINGIYKSKYARDLQDFVGTLLASYPQLAAVQGDPPEANKTYALSALLDPLFEQPQAVGMTAGVLVKSLDKTGDAAILYEKEADALLTPASNLKLLTTAAALSQLGEDYTFKTELYGDAPVAKNGVQRGNLYVKGYGDPSLHTENALKVHEGVSIEKIAAWIKEQGVKEIQGNLVLDESYFDAQRLGLGWAWDDESYYYNPTLGALSVNRGTVMVEYEPAAKAGDAVSFNLLPKTSYAEVINEAKTVEPGQENTFAIVRDRGTNTIRLTGNLPLDHPGDYERVPVEEPAKYVGTLLKEALESEGVRFAPGSELLVSPVPHTAVKWNEFASQPLKEIVSYLNKKSDNFYAEMLLKTLGAVKKGEGSAAAGAQVVQEAVQAMGGKANFDMVDGSGLTRYNLISARHIATVLEGMAKQPAFSTYEASLPVAGVDGTLKNRLVETAAAHSLHAKTGSMTGVNSLSGYLTTKSGERLIVSIIFNGFVEDEDFFVELQDRIVSTVATYE
;
A
#
# COMPACT_ATOMS: atom_id res chain seq x y z
N MET A 1 -6.97 -75.87 7.22
CA MET A 1 -8.04 -75.15 6.49
C MET A 1 -9.04 -74.45 7.43
N ASN A 2 -8.64 -73.94 8.61
CA ASN A 2 -9.55 -73.25 9.54
C ASN A 2 -8.98 -71.96 10.19
N GLN A 3 -7.79 -71.49 9.77
CA GLN A 3 -7.22 -70.22 10.28
C GLN A 3 -7.30 -69.05 9.29
N LEU A 4 -7.56 -69.30 7.99
CA LEU A 4 -7.69 -68.23 7.00
C LEU A 4 -9.07 -67.56 6.99
N VAL A 5 -10.10 -68.21 7.55
CA VAL A 5 -11.49 -67.69 7.54
C VAL A 5 -11.77 -66.78 8.75
N VAL A 6 -11.07 -66.99 9.87
CA VAL A 6 -11.22 -66.15 11.08
C VAL A 6 -10.54 -64.79 10.90
N PHE A 7 -9.38 -64.74 10.23
CA PHE A 7 -8.64 -63.48 10.00
C PHE A 7 -9.38 -62.52 9.05
N ARG A 8 -10.12 -63.05 8.06
CA ARG A 8 -10.92 -62.23 7.12
C ARG A 8 -12.21 -61.67 7.71
N ARG A 9 -12.74 -62.22 8.81
CA ARG A 9 -13.94 -61.66 9.48
C ARG A 9 -13.60 -60.61 10.53
N VAL A 10 -12.43 -60.72 11.18
CA VAL A 10 -11.96 -59.74 12.17
C VAL A 10 -11.46 -58.45 11.50
N CYS A 11 -10.73 -58.53 10.38
CA CYS A 11 -10.28 -57.34 9.65
C CYS A 11 -11.44 -56.56 9.00
N THR A 12 -12.47 -57.24 8.50
CA THR A 12 -13.62 -56.57 7.88
C THR A 12 -14.52 -55.86 8.92
N CYS A 13 -14.60 -56.37 10.15
CA CYS A 13 -15.30 -55.69 11.24
C CYS A 13 -14.52 -54.50 11.81
N PHE A 14 -13.18 -54.57 11.87
CA PHE A 14 -12.34 -53.43 12.30
C PHE A 14 -12.31 -52.31 11.25
N LEU A 15 -12.32 -52.63 9.95
CA LEU A 15 -12.41 -51.64 8.88
C LEU A 15 -13.79 -50.97 8.84
N LEU A 16 -14.89 -51.68 9.10
CA LEU A 16 -16.21 -51.05 9.23
C LEU A 16 -16.37 -50.23 10.52
N PHE A 17 -15.76 -50.62 11.64
CA PHE A 17 -15.82 -49.85 12.89
C PHE A 17 -14.96 -48.58 12.83
N ALA A 18 -13.81 -48.62 12.14
CA ALA A 18 -12.97 -47.45 11.87
C ALA A 18 -13.59 -46.48 10.84
N LEU A 19 -14.32 -46.98 9.84
CA LEU A 19 -15.05 -46.13 8.88
C LEU A 19 -16.25 -45.44 9.54
N VAL A 20 -16.92 -46.10 10.50
CA VAL A 20 -18.05 -45.51 11.25
C VAL A 20 -17.57 -44.50 12.30
N LEU A 21 -16.35 -44.64 12.85
CA LEU A 21 -15.74 -43.64 13.75
C LEU A 21 -15.09 -42.45 13.02
N GLN A 22 -14.66 -42.61 11.75
CA GLN A 22 -14.27 -41.47 10.89
C GLN A 22 -15.46 -40.69 10.33
N LEU A 23 -16.67 -41.24 10.40
CA LEU A 23 -17.92 -40.52 10.08
C LEU A 23 -18.55 -39.82 11.30
N ALA A 24 -17.93 -39.91 12.49
CA ALA A 24 -18.49 -39.39 13.75
C ALA A 24 -17.69 -38.23 14.39
N ALA A 25 -16.76 -37.61 13.65
CA ALA A 25 -16.07 -36.39 14.08
C ALA A 25 -15.74 -35.48 12.88
N SER A 26 -16.75 -35.17 12.06
CA SER A 26 -16.70 -33.94 11.28
C SER A 26 -17.05 -32.79 12.24
N PRO A 27 -16.26 -31.69 12.32
CA PRO A 27 -16.73 -30.50 13.01
C PRO A 27 -18.06 -30.08 12.39
N ALA A 28 -19.01 -29.66 13.23
CA ALA A 28 -20.38 -29.26 12.88
C ALA A 28 -20.49 -28.05 11.91
N PHE A 29 -19.41 -27.72 11.21
CA PHE A 29 -19.27 -26.63 10.24
C PHE A 29 -19.27 -27.11 8.78
N ALA A 30 -19.33 -28.42 8.52
CA ALA A 30 -19.35 -28.97 7.16
C ALA A 30 -20.71 -29.60 6.83
N ARG A 31 -21.66 -28.77 6.39
CA ARG A 31 -22.79 -29.18 5.53
C ARG A 31 -23.40 -27.94 4.88
N GLU A 32 -23.57 -27.95 3.57
CA GLU A 32 -24.50 -27.06 2.88
C GLU A 32 -25.90 -27.33 3.45
N ASP A 33 -26.37 -26.44 4.32
CA ASP A 33 -27.79 -26.31 4.54
C ASP A 33 -28.35 -25.53 3.36
N THR A 34 -29.14 -26.22 2.54
CA THR A 34 -30.28 -25.62 1.86
C THR A 34 -31.27 -25.16 2.94
N ALA A 35 -30.87 -24.16 3.74
CA ALA A 35 -31.73 -23.51 4.69
C ALA A 35 -32.87 -22.90 3.87
N THR A 36 -34.10 -23.26 4.25
CA THR A 36 -35.31 -22.69 3.68
C THR A 36 -35.19 -21.18 3.79
N ARG A 37 -35.13 -20.49 2.64
CA ARG A 37 -34.90 -19.04 2.56
C ARG A 37 -35.91 -18.34 3.47
N GLY A 38 -35.43 -17.78 4.58
CA GLY A 38 -36.24 -17.10 5.59
C GLY A 38 -36.26 -15.58 5.40
N ALA A 39 -37.16 -14.89 6.10
CA ALA A 39 -37.36 -13.45 5.95
C ALA A 39 -36.07 -12.62 6.12
N LEU A 40 -35.12 -13.05 6.96
CA LEU A 40 -33.82 -12.37 7.09
C LEU A 40 -33.03 -12.39 5.77
N ALA A 41 -32.89 -13.57 5.16
CA ALA A 41 -32.17 -13.74 3.90
C ALA A 41 -32.85 -12.94 2.77
N ASP A 42 -34.18 -12.93 2.73
CA ASP A 42 -34.93 -12.18 1.72
C ASP A 42 -34.64 -10.67 1.76
N HIS A 43 -34.59 -10.08 2.96
CA HIS A 43 -34.32 -8.64 3.10
C HIS A 43 -32.91 -8.28 2.64
N ILE A 44 -31.92 -9.08 3.06
CA ILE A 44 -30.51 -8.81 2.73
C ILE A 44 -30.29 -8.97 1.22
N GLU A 45 -30.78 -10.06 0.60
CA GLU A 45 -30.63 -10.29 -0.83
C GLU A 45 -31.37 -9.25 -1.69
N LYS A 46 -32.55 -8.78 -1.24
CA LYS A 46 -33.23 -7.66 -1.89
C LYS A 46 -32.37 -6.40 -1.85
N TYR A 47 -31.82 -6.04 -0.69
CA TYR A 47 -31.00 -4.83 -0.55
C TYR A 47 -29.75 -4.92 -1.43
N LEU A 48 -29.08 -6.08 -1.47
CA LEU A 48 -27.92 -6.32 -2.35
C LEU A 48 -28.29 -6.19 -3.84
N THR A 49 -29.47 -6.64 -4.23
CA THR A 49 -29.97 -6.50 -5.61
C THR A 49 -30.24 -5.04 -5.96
N ASP A 50 -30.86 -4.28 -5.05
CA ASP A 50 -31.11 -2.85 -5.25
C ASP A 50 -29.78 -2.07 -5.40
N LEU A 51 -28.74 -2.42 -4.63
CA LEU A 51 -27.40 -1.82 -4.75
C LEU A 51 -26.74 -2.10 -6.11
N LYS A 52 -26.97 -3.26 -6.72
CA LYS A 52 -26.44 -3.59 -8.05
C LYS A 52 -27.08 -2.75 -9.17
N ARG A 53 -28.25 -2.16 -8.93
CA ARG A 53 -29.01 -1.35 -9.90
C ARG A 53 -28.75 0.16 -9.78
N ASP A 54 -28.21 0.63 -8.65
CA ASP A 54 -27.85 2.04 -8.43
C ASP A 54 -26.42 2.32 -8.95
N GLU A 55 -26.27 3.34 -9.80
CA GLU A 55 -24.99 3.71 -10.42
C GLU A 55 -23.90 4.12 -9.43
N ASN A 56 -24.26 4.53 -8.21
CA ASN A 56 -23.32 4.94 -7.17
C ASN A 56 -22.85 3.78 -6.28
N SER A 57 -23.51 2.62 -6.37
CA SER A 57 -23.12 1.41 -5.63
C SER A 57 -22.85 0.20 -6.52
N VAL A 58 -23.15 0.28 -7.82
CA VAL A 58 -22.80 -0.78 -8.77
C VAL A 58 -21.30 -1.06 -8.71
N GLY A 59 -20.96 -2.34 -8.60
CA GLY A 59 -19.60 -2.83 -8.45
C GLY A 59 -19.11 -3.06 -7.03
N LEU A 60 -19.87 -2.60 -6.03
CA LEU A 60 -19.71 -3.04 -4.65
C LEU A 60 -20.04 -4.53 -4.53
N TYR A 61 -19.21 -5.27 -3.79
CA TYR A 61 -19.46 -6.67 -3.45
C TYR A 61 -19.24 -6.91 -1.96
N ALA A 62 -20.02 -7.85 -1.41
CA ALA A 62 -20.08 -8.08 0.03
C ALA A 62 -19.96 -9.57 0.38
N GLY A 63 -19.37 -9.83 1.55
CA GLY A 63 -19.34 -11.13 2.23
C GLY A 63 -20.04 -10.97 3.57
N ILE A 64 -21.09 -11.76 3.80
CA ILE A 64 -21.95 -11.63 4.98
C ILE A 64 -22.17 -13.00 5.60
N VAL A 65 -21.92 -13.12 6.89
CA VAL A 65 -22.21 -14.32 7.68
C VAL A 65 -22.93 -13.92 8.96
N VAL A 66 -23.97 -14.66 9.29
CA VAL A 66 -24.75 -14.52 10.52
C VAL A 66 -24.91 -15.90 11.16
N TYR A 67 -24.44 -16.03 12.40
CA TYR A 67 -24.44 -17.27 13.16
C TYR A 67 -25.13 -17.05 14.50
N ASP A 68 -26.12 -17.89 14.81
CA ASP A 68 -26.77 -17.91 16.11
C ASP A 68 -25.89 -18.70 17.09
N LEU A 69 -25.31 -18.01 18.08
CA LEU A 69 -24.46 -18.63 19.09
C LEU A 69 -25.25 -19.45 20.11
N THR A 70 -26.55 -19.16 20.24
CA THR A 70 -27.47 -19.81 21.17
C THR A 70 -27.85 -21.18 20.64
N ASP A 71 -28.34 -21.22 19.40
CA ASP A 71 -28.80 -22.44 18.74
C ASP A 71 -27.67 -23.17 17.99
N LYS A 72 -26.53 -22.51 17.80
CA LYS A 72 -25.36 -23.01 17.07
C LYS A 72 -25.63 -23.31 15.59
N THR A 73 -26.44 -22.46 14.95
CA THR A 73 -26.87 -22.61 13.56
C THR A 73 -26.58 -21.35 12.74
N TYR A 74 -26.25 -21.51 11.45
CA TYR A 74 -26.18 -20.39 10.53
C TYR A 74 -27.57 -19.87 10.20
N LEU A 75 -27.76 -18.54 10.31
CA LEU A 75 -28.99 -17.88 9.90
C LEU A 75 -28.89 -17.32 8.48
N TYR A 76 -27.68 -16.94 8.05
CA TYR A 76 -27.44 -16.39 6.72
C TYR A 76 -25.96 -16.51 6.33
N ARG A 77 -25.69 -16.82 5.05
CA ARG A 77 -24.35 -16.87 4.45
C ARG A 77 -24.44 -16.34 3.01
N HIS A 78 -23.64 -15.34 2.69
CA HIS A 78 -23.50 -14.77 1.35
C HIS A 78 -22.02 -14.53 1.06
N ASN A 79 -21.48 -15.17 0.02
CA ASN A 79 -20.04 -15.17 -0.29
C ASN A 79 -19.16 -15.41 0.95
N ALA A 80 -19.61 -16.33 1.81
CA ALA A 80 -19.08 -16.47 3.18
C ALA A 80 -17.58 -16.77 3.22
N GLU A 81 -17.07 -17.55 2.26
CA GLU A 81 -15.70 -18.05 2.20
C GLU A 81 -14.79 -17.23 1.27
N ARG A 82 -15.34 -16.24 0.57
CA ARG A 82 -14.56 -15.30 -0.24
C ARG A 82 -13.75 -14.37 0.65
N ASN A 83 -12.54 -14.04 0.23
CA ASN A 83 -11.67 -13.13 0.94
C ASN A 83 -11.89 -11.67 0.55
N TYR A 84 -11.73 -10.81 1.54
CA TYR A 84 -11.88 -9.36 1.46
C TYR A 84 -10.73 -8.71 2.19
N ILE A 85 -10.38 -7.49 1.75
CA ILE A 85 -9.58 -6.58 2.59
C ILE A 85 -10.47 -6.19 3.78
N PRO A 86 -10.10 -6.54 5.04
CA PRO A 86 -10.99 -6.36 6.17
C PRO A 86 -10.96 -4.95 6.76
N ALA A 87 -9.99 -4.12 6.39
CA ALA A 87 -9.63 -2.92 7.15
C ALA A 87 -9.46 -3.25 8.64
N SER A 88 -9.82 -2.34 9.55
CA SER A 88 -9.68 -2.51 11.01
C SER A 88 -10.44 -3.69 11.66
N ASN A 89 -11.14 -4.53 10.90
CA ASN A 89 -11.58 -5.83 11.40
C ASN A 89 -10.41 -6.81 11.61
N MET A 90 -9.24 -6.59 11.01
CA MET A 90 -8.02 -7.36 11.32
C MET A 90 -7.62 -7.24 12.80
N LYS A 91 -7.92 -6.10 13.45
CA LYS A 91 -7.68 -5.90 14.88
C LYS A 91 -8.39 -6.93 15.77
N LEU A 92 -9.47 -7.56 15.31
CA LEU A 92 -10.11 -8.66 16.05
C LEU A 92 -9.16 -9.85 16.19
N PHE A 93 -8.40 -10.19 15.16
CA PHE A 93 -7.45 -11.30 15.15
C PHE A 93 -6.30 -11.01 16.12
N THR A 94 -5.71 -9.81 16.01
CA THR A 94 -4.63 -9.34 16.87
C THR A 94 -5.08 -9.22 18.34
N THR A 95 -6.25 -8.65 18.60
CA THR A 95 -6.79 -8.51 19.97
C THR A 95 -7.05 -9.87 20.60
N VAL A 96 -7.71 -10.78 19.86
CA VAL A 96 -8.02 -12.12 20.38
C VAL A 96 -6.75 -12.90 20.66
N ALA A 97 -5.74 -12.80 19.79
CA ALA A 97 -4.45 -13.41 20.04
C ALA A 97 -3.73 -12.82 21.26
N GLY A 98 -3.78 -11.49 21.43
CA GLY A 98 -3.29 -10.81 22.63
C GLY A 98 -3.92 -11.34 23.91
N LEU A 99 -5.25 -11.37 23.96
CA LEU A 99 -5.99 -11.88 25.11
C LEU A 99 -5.71 -13.36 25.40
N ASP A 100 -5.60 -14.19 24.36
CA ASP A 100 -5.35 -15.62 24.51
C ASP A 100 -3.94 -15.96 24.98
N LYS A 101 -2.93 -15.30 24.41
CA LYS A 101 -1.52 -15.64 24.62
C LYS A 101 -0.88 -14.91 25.78
N LEU A 102 -1.30 -13.68 26.03
CA LEU A 102 -0.72 -12.82 27.08
C LEU A 102 -1.63 -12.70 28.30
N GLY A 103 -2.95 -12.78 28.10
CA GLY A 103 -3.95 -12.53 29.15
C GLY A 103 -4.22 -11.04 29.37
N PRO A 104 -5.41 -10.68 29.90
CA PRO A 104 -5.81 -9.28 30.07
C PRO A 104 -4.96 -8.51 31.09
N ASP A 105 -4.27 -9.20 32.00
CA ASP A 105 -3.42 -8.59 33.03
C ASP A 105 -1.98 -8.33 32.55
N TYR A 106 -1.65 -8.68 31.30
CA TYR A 106 -0.31 -8.43 30.75
C TYR A 106 0.02 -6.94 30.78
N GLN A 107 1.23 -6.61 31.26
CA GLN A 107 1.76 -5.25 31.26
C GLN A 107 3.11 -5.25 30.55
N TRP A 108 3.30 -4.27 29.69
CA TRP A 108 4.60 -3.98 29.11
C TRP A 108 5.50 -3.31 30.14
N LYS A 109 6.80 -3.42 29.92
CA LYS A 109 7.81 -2.83 30.80
C LYS A 109 8.68 -1.83 30.07
N THR A 110 9.10 -0.81 30.79
CA THR A 110 10.11 0.16 30.37
C THR A 110 11.14 0.26 31.48
N GLU A 111 12.42 0.02 31.16
CA GLU A 111 13.47 -0.17 32.17
C GLU A 111 14.55 0.90 32.09
N LEU A 112 15.01 1.36 33.26
CA LEU A 112 16.17 2.24 33.40
C LEU A 112 17.38 1.44 33.83
N PHE A 113 18.54 1.69 33.21
CA PHE A 113 19.83 1.14 33.63
C PHE A 113 20.82 2.27 33.93
N LEU A 114 21.56 2.12 35.03
CA LEU A 114 22.70 2.98 35.36
C LEU A 114 23.98 2.28 34.93
N GLN A 115 24.62 2.75 33.86
CA GLN A 115 25.91 2.23 33.40
C GLN A 115 27.06 3.04 34.00
N GLY A 116 27.28 2.86 35.30
CA GLY A 116 28.32 3.58 36.03
C GLY A 116 28.11 3.54 37.53
N LYS A 117 28.95 4.26 38.27
CA LYS A 117 28.79 4.43 39.72
C LYS A 117 28.15 5.78 40.01
N VAL A 118 27.20 5.82 40.94
CA VAL A 118 26.68 7.08 41.49
C VAL A 118 27.60 7.52 42.63
N SER A 119 28.19 8.71 42.51
CA SER A 119 29.04 9.29 43.55
C SER A 119 28.22 9.83 44.72
N ALA A 120 28.87 10.10 45.85
CA ALA A 120 28.21 10.57 47.08
C ALA A 120 27.50 11.94 46.94
N ASP A 121 27.94 12.77 45.99
CA ASP A 121 27.31 14.04 45.63
C ASP A 121 26.12 13.90 44.66
N GLY A 122 25.80 12.67 44.23
CA GLY A 122 24.64 12.36 43.38
C GLY A 122 24.94 12.41 41.88
N VAL A 123 26.18 12.20 41.45
CA VAL A 123 26.55 12.21 40.02
C VAL A 123 26.71 10.77 39.51
N LEU A 124 25.96 10.40 38.48
CA LEU A 124 26.20 9.16 37.73
C LEU A 124 27.45 9.32 36.86
N GLN A 125 28.52 8.60 37.22
CA GLN A 125 29.77 8.53 36.45
C GLN A 125 29.63 7.49 35.34
N GLY A 126 28.82 7.81 34.33
CA GLY A 126 28.57 6.96 33.17
C GLY A 126 27.22 7.25 32.53
N ASP A 127 26.75 6.30 31.73
CA ASP A 127 25.59 6.48 30.86
C ASP A 127 24.28 6.10 31.57
N LEU A 128 23.19 6.78 31.23
CA LEU A 128 21.82 6.39 31.61
C LEU A 128 21.16 5.75 30.40
N VAL A 129 20.67 4.52 30.55
CA VAL A 129 19.97 3.81 29.48
C VAL A 129 18.48 3.74 29.77
N LEU A 130 17.66 4.04 28.77
CA LEU A 130 16.22 3.77 28.75
C LEU A 130 15.94 2.66 27.74
N LYS A 131 15.35 1.55 28.19
CA LYS A 131 15.02 0.41 27.34
C LYS A 131 13.52 0.20 27.25
N GLY A 132 13.02 0.17 26.03
CA GLY A 132 11.62 -0.13 25.73
C GLY A 132 11.41 -1.59 25.37
N TYR A 133 10.30 -2.16 25.81
CA TYR A 133 9.86 -3.51 25.46
C TYR A 133 8.51 -3.53 24.75
N GLY A 134 8.16 -2.43 24.07
CA GLY A 134 6.96 -2.32 23.24
C GLY A 134 5.74 -1.72 23.93
N ASP A 135 5.91 -1.00 25.04
CA ASP A 135 4.80 -0.30 25.72
C ASP A 135 4.18 0.76 24.79
N PRO A 136 2.91 0.60 24.36
CA PRO A 136 2.27 1.57 23.50
C PRO A 136 1.64 2.75 24.26
N THR A 137 1.60 2.70 25.60
CA THR A 137 0.86 3.65 26.45
C THR A 137 1.71 4.75 27.06
N LEU A 138 3.04 4.69 26.89
CA LEU A 138 3.96 5.58 27.58
C LEU A 138 3.71 7.05 27.22
N THR A 139 3.55 7.90 28.23
CA THR A 139 3.32 9.34 28.07
C THR A 139 4.52 10.17 28.58
N PRO A 140 4.60 11.48 28.24
CA PRO A 140 5.57 12.37 28.87
C PRO A 140 5.47 12.42 30.40
N ALA A 141 4.27 12.23 30.96
CA ALA A 141 4.06 12.20 32.41
C ALA A 141 4.67 10.93 33.04
N ASP A 142 4.60 9.78 32.37
CA ASP A 142 5.25 8.54 32.83
C ASP A 142 6.76 8.70 32.83
N LEU A 143 7.32 9.29 31.77
CA LEU A 143 8.74 9.68 31.74
C LEU A 143 9.06 10.61 32.91
N GLN A 144 8.27 11.66 33.14
CA GLN A 144 8.47 12.55 34.29
C GLN A 144 8.48 11.81 35.65
N GLN A 145 7.62 10.80 35.80
CA GLN A 145 7.60 9.93 36.98
C GLN A 145 8.89 9.11 37.10
N MET A 146 9.38 8.53 36.00
CA MET A 146 10.65 7.81 35.96
C MET A 146 11.84 8.73 36.33
N ALA A 147 11.84 9.99 35.86
CA ALA A 147 12.86 10.97 36.25
C ALA A 147 12.77 11.31 37.75
N SER A 148 11.56 11.33 38.30
CA SER A 148 11.35 11.53 39.74
C SER A 148 11.92 10.39 40.57
N VAL A 149 11.90 9.14 40.09
CA VAL A 149 12.55 7.98 40.76
C VAL A 149 14.07 8.17 40.84
N LEU A 150 14.71 8.63 39.75
CA LEU A 150 16.15 8.93 39.75
C LEU A 150 16.49 10.03 40.77
N LYS A 151 15.68 11.10 40.81
CA LYS A 151 15.85 12.20 41.76
C LYS A 151 15.69 11.75 43.21
N GLN A 152 14.69 10.91 43.50
CA GLN A 152 14.46 10.35 44.83
C GLN A 152 15.62 9.46 45.30
N ALA A 153 16.29 8.78 44.37
CA ALA A 153 17.52 8.04 44.64
C ALA A 153 18.77 8.93 44.82
N GLY A 154 18.59 10.26 44.81
CA GLY A 154 19.65 11.24 45.04
C GLY A 154 20.49 11.57 43.80
N ILE A 155 20.10 11.10 42.60
CA ILE A 155 20.79 11.44 41.36
C ILE A 155 20.44 12.88 40.98
N LYS A 156 21.47 13.71 40.87
CA LYS A 156 21.39 15.14 40.53
C LYS A 156 22.01 15.45 39.17
N ARG A 157 22.92 14.59 38.68
CA ARG A 157 23.59 14.81 37.39
C ARG A 157 24.01 13.49 36.73
N ILE A 158 23.97 13.45 35.40
CA ILE A 158 24.51 12.37 34.57
C ILE A 158 25.75 12.87 33.84
N ASN A 159 26.89 12.21 34.03
CA ASN A 159 28.17 12.61 33.42
C ASN A 159 28.45 11.94 32.06
N GLY A 160 27.69 10.91 31.71
CA GLY A 160 27.73 10.24 30.41
C GLY A 160 26.63 10.70 29.45
N HIS A 161 26.23 9.77 28.58
CA HIS A 161 25.22 9.91 27.54
C HIS A 161 23.84 9.41 27.99
N LEU A 162 22.82 9.78 27.21
CA LEU A 162 21.50 9.16 27.26
C LEU A 162 21.44 8.11 26.15
N LEU A 163 21.33 6.84 26.54
CA LEU A 163 21.29 5.72 25.61
C LEU A 163 19.89 5.14 25.51
N LEU A 164 19.48 4.78 24.30
CA LEU A 164 18.14 4.32 23.99
C LEU A 164 18.20 2.91 23.43
N ASP A 165 17.58 1.95 24.10
CA ASP A 165 17.50 0.57 23.64
C ASP A 165 16.07 0.27 23.17
N GLU A 166 15.92 0.17 21.85
CA GLU A 166 14.70 -0.26 21.17
C GLU A 166 14.84 -1.66 20.56
N SER A 167 15.87 -2.42 20.92
CA SER A 167 16.28 -3.66 20.26
C SER A 167 15.33 -4.85 20.52
N TYR A 168 14.23 -4.63 21.23
CA TYR A 168 13.24 -5.67 21.49
C TYR A 168 12.37 -5.96 20.27
N PHE A 169 12.19 -4.98 19.39
CA PHE A 169 11.60 -5.13 18.06
C PHE A 169 12.68 -4.99 16.98
N ASP A 170 12.35 -5.43 15.76
CA ASP A 170 13.17 -5.14 14.58
C ASP A 170 13.21 -3.63 14.25
N ASP A 171 13.96 -3.29 13.21
CA ASP A 171 14.09 -1.95 12.65
C ASP A 171 13.08 -1.63 11.53
N THR A 172 12.13 -2.52 11.25
CA THR A 172 11.04 -2.24 10.30
C THR A 172 10.03 -1.29 10.95
N ARG A 173 10.09 -0.01 10.59
CA ARG A 173 9.32 1.06 11.27
C ARG A 173 7.89 1.24 10.78
N LEU A 174 7.54 0.80 9.59
CA LEU A 174 6.20 0.95 9.01
C LEU A 174 5.62 -0.42 8.67
N GLY A 175 4.29 -0.54 8.65
CA GLY A 175 3.64 -1.81 8.29
C GLY A 175 3.84 -2.19 6.83
N VAL A 176 3.82 -3.48 6.54
CA VAL A 176 4.03 -4.02 5.19
C VAL A 176 2.96 -3.50 4.23
N SER A 177 3.39 -2.97 3.09
CA SER A 177 2.53 -2.36 2.06
C SER A 177 1.65 -1.20 2.57
N TRP A 178 2.08 -0.47 3.58
CA TRP A 178 1.45 0.81 3.93
C TRP A 178 1.74 1.86 2.85
N MET A 179 0.80 2.78 2.67
CA MET A 179 0.90 3.79 1.62
C MET A 179 1.83 4.92 2.07
N TRP A 180 2.76 5.34 1.22
CA TRP A 180 3.72 6.39 1.59
C TRP A 180 3.03 7.73 1.90
N ASP A 181 1.89 8.01 1.26
CA ASP A 181 1.12 9.23 1.43
C ASP A 181 0.28 9.27 2.71
N ASP A 182 0.16 8.14 3.42
CA ASP A 182 -0.40 8.08 4.76
C ASP A 182 0.64 8.44 5.85
N GLU A 183 1.92 8.34 5.51
CA GLU A 183 3.01 8.44 6.47
C GLU A 183 3.02 9.74 7.29
N PRO A 184 2.65 10.93 6.79
CA PRO A 184 2.62 12.14 7.61
C PRO A 184 1.64 12.08 8.80
N TYR A 185 0.62 11.23 8.74
CA TYR A 185 -0.51 11.25 9.67
C TYR A 185 -0.38 10.21 10.78
N GLY A 186 -0.86 10.54 11.99
CA GLY A 186 -0.67 9.73 13.19
C GLY A 186 -1.18 8.29 13.14
N TYR A 187 -2.15 7.97 12.27
CA TYR A 187 -2.61 6.59 12.08
C TYR A 187 -1.60 5.69 11.34
N SER A 188 -0.52 6.26 10.82
CA SER A 188 0.61 5.61 10.14
C SER A 188 1.94 5.86 10.89
N ALA A 189 1.88 6.10 12.20
CA ALA A 189 3.06 6.39 13.02
C ALA A 189 4.10 5.25 12.97
N GLN A 190 5.38 5.63 12.96
CA GLN A 190 6.48 4.68 12.98
C GLN A 190 6.53 3.89 14.30
N LEU A 191 6.96 2.63 14.20
CA LEU A 191 6.95 1.66 15.29
C LEU A 191 8.33 1.47 15.89
N SER A 192 8.42 1.54 17.21
CA SER A 192 9.63 1.25 17.97
C SER A 192 9.28 0.55 19.27
N ALA A 193 10.13 -0.38 19.73
CA ALA A 193 9.95 -0.94 21.07
C ALA A 193 10.07 0.12 22.18
N LEU A 194 10.70 1.26 21.91
CA LEU A 194 10.76 2.41 22.79
C LEU A 194 9.97 3.56 22.17
N SER A 195 8.76 3.77 22.67
CA SER A 195 7.79 4.72 22.13
C SER A 195 7.29 5.66 23.23
N VAL A 196 6.87 6.86 22.85
CA VAL A 196 6.17 7.81 23.74
C VAL A 196 5.11 8.54 22.93
N HIS A 197 3.94 8.76 23.53
CA HIS A 197 2.86 9.52 22.89
C HIS A 197 2.53 9.01 21.47
N LYS A 198 2.43 7.68 21.32
CA LYS A 198 2.18 6.97 20.05
C LYS A 198 3.13 7.33 18.90
N ASN A 199 4.33 7.86 19.22
CA ASN A 199 5.34 8.31 18.26
C ASN A 199 4.83 9.40 17.31
N VAL A 200 3.97 10.28 17.82
CA VAL A 200 3.50 11.47 17.12
C VAL A 200 3.79 12.73 17.93
N THR A 201 3.68 13.87 17.26
CA THR A 201 3.50 15.18 17.91
C THR A 201 2.17 15.77 17.46
N THR A 202 1.34 16.21 18.41
CA THR A 202 0.15 17.00 18.12
C THR A 202 0.56 18.43 17.80
N LEU A 203 0.26 18.86 16.57
CA LEU A 203 0.45 20.23 16.11
C LEU A 203 -0.87 20.99 16.25
N THR A 204 -0.85 22.10 16.99
CA THR A 204 -1.99 23.03 17.08
C THR A 204 -1.68 24.34 16.34
N VAL A 205 -2.46 24.66 15.31
CA VAL A 205 -2.40 25.91 14.54
C VAL A 205 -3.53 26.83 14.99
N THR A 206 -3.20 27.96 15.61
CA THR A 206 -4.18 28.96 16.02
C THR A 206 -4.10 30.19 15.10
N PRO A 207 -5.25 30.73 14.61
CA PRO A 207 -5.25 31.91 13.76
C PRO A 207 -4.47 33.09 14.37
N GLY A 208 -3.81 33.87 13.53
CA GLY A 208 -3.13 35.10 13.95
C GLY A 208 -4.13 36.15 14.45
N LYS A 209 -3.66 37.18 15.16
CA LYS A 209 -4.53 38.20 15.78
C LYS A 209 -5.22 39.14 14.79
N ALA A 210 -4.86 39.11 13.51
CA ALA A 210 -5.42 39.93 12.45
C ALA A 210 -5.21 39.26 11.08
N VAL A 211 -5.97 39.70 10.06
CA VAL A 211 -5.75 39.29 8.67
C VAL A 211 -4.31 39.65 8.25
N ASN A 212 -3.67 38.74 7.51
CA ASN A 212 -2.25 38.77 7.10
C ASN A 212 -1.22 38.57 8.23
N ALA A 213 -1.65 38.39 9.49
CA ALA A 213 -0.73 37.94 10.53
C ALA A 213 -0.41 36.45 10.37
N PRO A 214 0.82 35.99 10.66
CA PRO A 214 1.12 34.57 10.69
C PRO A 214 0.36 33.87 11.83
N PRO A 215 -0.12 32.64 11.63
CA PRO A 215 -0.70 31.82 12.70
C PRO A 215 0.34 31.46 13.78
N THR A 216 -0.10 31.21 15.00
CA THR A 216 0.75 30.68 16.08
C THR A 216 0.68 29.17 16.13
N LEU A 217 1.83 28.53 16.37
CA LEU A 217 1.96 27.07 16.42
C LEU A 217 2.32 26.60 17.83
N ALA A 218 1.72 25.49 18.25
CA ALA A 218 2.14 24.71 19.41
C ALA A 218 2.41 23.26 18.98
N VAL A 219 3.39 22.62 19.60
CA VAL A 219 3.77 21.22 19.35
C VAL A 219 3.84 20.52 20.69
N GLU A 220 3.08 19.43 20.84
CA GLU A 220 3.02 18.61 22.05
C GLU A 220 3.29 17.14 21.69
N PRO A 221 4.19 16.41 22.39
CA PRO A 221 5.11 16.90 23.41
C PRO A 221 6.08 17.95 22.87
N ALA A 222 6.46 18.91 23.71
CA ALA A 222 7.51 19.86 23.34
C ALA A 222 8.81 19.13 22.98
N THR A 223 9.31 19.36 21.77
CA THR A 223 10.50 18.68 21.23
C THR A 223 11.30 19.60 20.32
N THR A 224 12.60 19.36 20.22
CA THR A 224 13.47 19.96 19.20
C THR A 224 13.78 19.01 18.05
N TYR A 225 13.31 17.76 18.15
CA TYR A 225 13.56 16.70 17.20
C TYR A 225 12.72 16.85 15.92
N VAL A 226 11.51 17.43 16.03
CA VAL A 226 10.64 17.78 14.90
C VAL A 226 10.72 19.28 14.64
N LYS A 227 11.04 19.65 13.39
CA LYS A 227 11.13 21.05 12.95
C LYS A 227 9.90 21.44 12.13
N VAL A 228 9.10 22.36 12.66
CA VAL A 228 7.91 22.88 11.95
C VAL A 228 8.23 24.16 11.18
N ILE A 229 7.92 24.17 9.88
CA ILE A 229 8.11 25.27 8.94
C ILE A 229 6.75 25.86 8.61
N ASN A 230 6.44 27.00 9.22
CA ASN A 230 5.17 27.71 9.02
C ASN A 230 5.24 28.62 7.78
N LYS A 231 4.46 28.29 6.73
CA LYS A 231 4.21 29.17 5.58
C LYS A 231 2.72 29.54 5.46
N LEU A 232 1.97 29.43 6.54
CA LEU A 232 0.55 29.76 6.58
C LEU A 232 0.33 31.26 6.71
N GLN A 233 -0.84 31.71 6.22
CA GLN A 233 -1.32 33.06 6.38
C GLN A 233 -2.72 33.10 7.00
N THR A 234 -2.94 34.01 7.95
CA THR A 234 -4.30 34.25 8.46
C THR A 234 -5.09 35.08 7.45
N VAL A 235 -6.27 34.60 7.06
CA VAL A 235 -7.18 35.27 6.12
C VAL A 235 -8.50 35.66 6.80
N GLU A 236 -9.34 36.44 6.13
CA GLU A 236 -10.68 36.72 6.63
C GLU A 236 -11.57 35.46 6.59
N GLY A 237 -12.57 35.40 7.49
CA GLY A 237 -13.55 34.30 7.54
C GLY A 237 -13.22 33.21 8.55
N SER A 238 -13.97 32.10 8.48
CA SER A 238 -13.88 30.95 9.40
C SER A 238 -13.29 29.69 8.77
N GLU A 239 -13.04 29.71 7.46
CA GLU A 239 -12.55 28.56 6.70
C GLU A 239 -11.03 28.42 6.82
N SER A 240 -10.54 27.19 6.74
CA SER A 240 -9.10 26.89 6.71
C SER A 240 -8.81 26.01 5.51
N ASN A 241 -7.73 26.31 4.80
CA ASN A 241 -7.20 25.49 3.72
C ASN A 241 -5.72 25.28 4.01
N ILE A 242 -5.43 24.32 4.88
CA ILE A 242 -4.08 24.00 5.36
C ILE A 242 -3.63 22.72 4.68
N THR A 243 -2.46 22.76 4.04
CA THR A 243 -1.76 21.58 3.57
C THR A 243 -0.59 21.29 4.51
N LEU A 244 -0.52 20.05 4.99
CA LEU A 244 0.57 19.53 5.79
C LEU A 244 1.40 18.56 4.96
N GLU A 245 2.70 18.79 4.90
CA GLU A 245 3.66 17.89 4.27
C GLU A 245 4.75 17.52 5.25
N ARG A 246 5.09 16.24 5.33
CA ARG A 246 6.33 15.74 5.95
C ARG A 246 7.16 15.07 4.85
N PRO A 247 8.25 15.68 4.37
CA PRO A 247 9.09 15.03 3.37
C PRO A 247 9.61 13.68 3.88
N ARG A 248 9.60 12.66 3.02
CA ARG A 248 10.03 11.30 3.35
C ARG A 248 11.44 11.27 3.92
N GLY A 249 11.65 10.47 4.97
CA GLY A 249 12.95 10.33 5.62
C GLY A 249 13.39 11.59 6.39
N LYS A 250 12.47 12.52 6.69
CA LYS A 250 12.79 13.76 7.41
C LYS A 250 11.83 14.02 8.58
N ASN A 251 12.38 14.69 9.60
CA ASN A 251 11.65 15.27 10.73
C ASN A 251 11.37 16.77 10.53
N GLU A 252 10.97 17.14 9.31
CA GLU A 252 10.54 18.50 8.97
C GLU A 252 9.06 18.48 8.57
N VAL A 253 8.25 19.34 9.17
CA VAL A 253 6.82 19.47 8.86
C VAL A 253 6.60 20.83 8.20
N VAL A 254 6.10 20.85 6.98
CA VAL A 254 5.84 22.08 6.22
C VAL A 254 4.35 22.33 6.17
N LEU A 255 3.92 23.49 6.66
CA LEU A 255 2.53 23.93 6.61
C LEU A 255 2.37 25.04 5.57
N THR A 256 1.47 24.85 4.61
CA THR A 256 1.15 25.85 3.57
C THR A 256 -0.34 26.08 3.46
N GLY A 257 -0.74 27.22 2.87
CA GLY A 257 -2.14 27.61 2.73
C GLY A 257 -2.59 28.67 3.74
N THR A 258 -3.86 28.62 4.15
CA THR A 258 -4.51 29.69 4.91
C THR A 258 -5.36 29.19 6.07
N ILE A 259 -5.54 30.05 7.08
CA ILE A 259 -6.47 29.82 8.20
C ILE A 259 -7.30 31.08 8.44
N GLY A 260 -8.61 30.94 8.54
CA GLY A 260 -9.53 32.06 8.77
C GLY A 260 -9.35 32.66 10.17
N LEU A 261 -9.43 33.99 10.29
CA LEU A 261 -9.32 34.72 11.55
C LEU A 261 -10.36 34.27 12.59
N ALA A 262 -11.54 33.83 12.15
CA ALA A 262 -12.61 33.31 12.99
C ALA A 262 -12.65 31.77 13.02
N ALA A 263 -11.66 31.10 12.43
CA ALA A 263 -11.57 29.64 12.46
C ALA A 263 -11.24 29.15 13.88
N LYS A 264 -11.69 27.93 14.21
CA LYS A 264 -11.19 27.22 15.39
C LYS A 264 -9.73 26.82 15.15
N PRO A 265 -8.93 26.59 16.20
CA PRO A 265 -7.61 25.99 16.05
C PRO A 265 -7.70 24.69 15.25
N TYR A 266 -6.76 24.51 14.33
CA TYR A 266 -6.56 23.26 13.61
C TYR A 266 -5.58 22.40 14.40
N GLU A 267 -5.91 21.12 14.59
CA GLU A 267 -5.07 20.16 15.30
C GLU A 267 -4.82 18.94 14.42
N GLU A 268 -3.58 18.47 14.38
CA GLU A 268 -3.17 17.29 13.60
C GLU A 268 -2.06 16.53 14.34
N ASP A 269 -2.19 15.20 14.40
CA ASP A 269 -1.13 14.34 14.91
C ASP A 269 -0.17 14.00 13.77
N VAL A 270 1.07 14.45 13.91
CA VAL A 270 2.10 14.32 12.88
C VAL A 270 3.15 13.31 13.30
N THR A 271 3.52 12.43 12.38
CA THR A 271 4.53 11.39 12.63
C THR A 271 5.95 11.94 12.52
N LEU A 272 6.92 11.08 12.85
CA LEU A 272 8.35 11.36 12.81
C LEU A 272 9.15 10.10 12.47
N GLU A 273 10.36 10.31 11.95
CA GLU A 273 11.40 9.30 11.75
C GLU A 273 12.08 8.94 13.07
N ASP A 274 12.48 7.68 13.22
CA ASP A 274 13.29 7.18 14.34
C ASP A 274 12.71 7.48 15.75
N PRO A 275 11.55 6.89 16.10
CA PRO A 275 10.86 7.25 17.34
C PRO A 275 11.65 7.09 18.64
N ALA A 276 12.59 6.13 18.72
CA ALA A 276 13.43 6.01 19.90
C ALA A 276 14.26 7.28 20.17
N LEU A 277 14.76 7.95 19.12
CA LEU A 277 15.51 9.20 19.27
C LEU A 277 14.59 10.36 19.70
N PHE A 278 13.35 10.39 19.22
CA PHE A 278 12.32 11.29 19.72
C PHE A 278 12.05 11.06 21.22
N VAL A 279 11.90 9.81 21.66
CA VAL A 279 11.77 9.47 23.08
C VAL A 279 12.96 10.01 23.87
N GLY A 280 14.18 9.90 23.35
CA GLY A 280 15.37 10.43 24.00
C GLY A 280 15.39 11.96 24.14
N ASP A 281 14.88 12.69 23.15
CA ASP A 281 14.72 14.15 23.23
C ASP A 281 13.69 14.53 24.31
N VAL A 282 12.52 13.90 24.30
CA VAL A 282 11.49 14.11 25.34
C VAL A 282 12.03 13.71 26.72
N TRP A 283 12.76 12.60 26.81
CA TRP A 283 13.34 12.11 28.07
C TRP A 283 14.36 13.07 28.66
N LYS A 284 15.21 13.64 27.81
CA LYS A 284 16.14 14.70 28.19
C LYS A 284 15.41 15.90 28.81
N GLU A 285 14.32 16.36 28.18
CA GLU A 285 13.53 17.47 28.72
C GLU A 285 12.92 17.13 30.09
N GLN A 286 12.41 15.90 30.27
CA GLN A 286 11.86 15.47 31.57
C GLN A 286 12.93 15.39 32.67
N LEU A 287 14.14 14.93 32.36
CA LEU A 287 15.27 14.92 33.32
C LEU A 287 15.64 16.35 33.76
N LEU A 288 15.78 17.26 32.80
CA LEU A 288 16.12 18.66 33.07
C LEU A 288 15.01 19.36 33.88
N ALA A 289 13.73 19.12 33.55
CA ALA A 289 12.59 19.64 34.29
C ALA A 289 12.56 19.14 35.75
N GLN A 290 13.04 17.91 36.01
CA GLN A 290 13.20 17.39 37.38
C GLN A 290 14.45 17.94 38.10
N GLY A 291 15.29 18.72 37.44
CA GLY A 291 16.53 19.27 37.98
C GLY A 291 17.71 18.30 37.95
N ILE A 292 17.64 17.24 37.13
CA ILE A 292 18.75 16.32 36.89
C ILE A 292 19.59 16.88 35.75
N GLY A 293 20.76 17.42 36.08
CA GLY A 293 21.65 18.03 35.09
C GLY A 293 22.31 17.00 34.18
N LEU A 294 22.58 17.41 32.94
CA LEU A 294 23.36 16.60 31.99
C LEU A 294 24.75 17.20 31.77
N ASN A 295 25.70 16.37 31.36
CA ASN A 295 26.98 16.83 30.84
C ASN A 295 26.73 17.70 29.57
N PRO A 296 27.38 18.87 29.41
CA PRO A 296 27.25 19.68 28.19
C PRO A 296 27.52 18.95 26.87
N GLY A 297 28.26 17.83 26.89
CA GLY A 297 28.50 16.95 25.74
C GLY A 297 27.64 15.67 25.70
N ALA A 298 26.60 15.55 26.54
CA ALA A 298 25.75 14.37 26.58
C ALA A 298 24.93 14.22 25.28
N ALA A 299 25.37 13.32 24.41
CA ALA A 299 24.58 12.87 23.27
C ALA A 299 23.40 11.96 23.68
N VAL A 300 22.33 12.03 22.88
CA VAL A 300 21.23 11.05 22.83
C VAL A 300 21.52 10.11 21.66
N LYS A 301 21.64 8.80 21.91
CA LYS A 301 21.97 7.82 20.85
C LYS A 301 21.42 6.43 21.15
N LYS A 302 21.23 5.63 20.10
CA LYS A 302 20.77 4.24 20.22
C LYS A 302 21.84 3.33 20.82
N THR A 303 21.43 2.27 21.50
CA THR A 303 22.29 1.23 22.08
C THR A 303 21.58 -0.12 22.10
N VAL A 304 22.29 -1.17 22.51
CA VAL A 304 21.73 -2.48 22.83
C VAL A 304 22.28 -2.92 24.19
N VAL A 305 21.40 -3.08 25.18
CA VAL A 305 21.75 -3.57 26.51
C VAL A 305 21.97 -5.09 26.42
N GLN A 306 23.23 -5.50 26.54
CA GLN A 306 23.64 -6.91 26.50
C GLN A 306 23.38 -7.63 27.84
N SER A 307 23.62 -6.94 28.96
CA SER A 307 23.40 -7.47 30.31
C SER A 307 23.33 -6.34 31.34
N GLY A 308 22.68 -6.59 32.47
CA GLY A 308 22.52 -5.63 33.56
C GLY A 308 21.27 -5.91 34.38
N VAL A 309 21.21 -5.38 35.60
CA VAL A 309 19.98 -5.36 36.41
C VAL A 309 19.35 -3.98 36.24
N PRO A 310 18.05 -3.89 35.89
CA PRO A 310 17.38 -2.61 35.79
C PRO A 310 17.40 -1.91 37.16
N PHE A 311 17.74 -0.63 37.14
CA PHE A 311 17.66 0.25 38.32
C PHE A 311 16.20 0.47 38.74
N SER A 312 15.31 0.63 37.77
CA SER A 312 13.87 0.69 37.99
C SER A 312 13.11 0.18 36.77
N THR A 313 11.93 -0.37 37.00
CA THR A 313 11.00 -0.82 35.97
C THR A 313 9.69 -0.05 36.10
N HIS A 314 9.27 0.59 35.02
CA HIS A 314 7.91 1.11 34.85
C HIS A 314 7.05 0.04 34.17
N LEU A 315 5.79 -0.08 34.59
CA LEU A 315 4.82 -1.01 34.00
C LEU A 315 3.67 -0.20 33.40
N SER A 316 3.28 -0.58 32.17
CA SER A 316 2.18 0.02 31.43
C SER A 316 0.82 -0.21 32.10
N LYS A 317 -0.25 0.32 31.50
CA LYS A 317 -1.61 -0.19 31.79
C LYS A 317 -1.74 -1.67 31.39
N PRO A 318 -2.62 -2.46 32.03
CA PRO A 318 -2.89 -3.84 31.63
C PRO A 318 -3.48 -3.94 30.22
N LEU A 319 -3.20 -5.03 29.51
CA LEU A 319 -3.68 -5.30 28.15
C LEU A 319 -5.21 -5.13 28.03
N GLY A 320 -5.97 -5.55 29.04
CA GLY A 320 -7.43 -5.42 29.07
C GLY A 320 -7.92 -3.98 28.97
N GLU A 321 -7.16 -2.99 29.47
CA GLU A 321 -7.46 -1.56 29.29
C GLU A 321 -6.97 -1.05 27.94
N VAL A 322 -5.79 -1.51 27.52
CA VAL A 322 -5.17 -1.12 26.25
C VAL A 322 -6.04 -1.49 25.05
N ILE A 323 -6.65 -2.69 25.06
CA ILE A 323 -7.50 -3.13 23.95
C ILE A 323 -8.79 -2.30 23.84
N VAL A 324 -9.23 -1.61 24.90
CA VAL A 324 -10.40 -0.73 24.85
C VAL A 324 -10.14 0.46 23.94
N GLU A 325 -8.99 1.13 24.09
CA GLU A 325 -8.59 2.22 23.19
C GLU A 325 -8.36 1.69 21.77
N LEU A 326 -7.61 0.58 21.65
CA LEU A 326 -7.36 -0.10 20.37
C LEU A 326 -8.64 -0.37 19.58
N ASN A 327 -9.69 -0.90 20.22
CA ASN A 327 -10.91 -1.30 19.53
C ASN A 327 -11.96 -0.18 19.42
N LYS A 328 -12.15 0.63 20.47
CA LYS A 328 -13.15 1.72 20.46
C LYS A 328 -12.73 2.88 19.56
N GLU A 329 -11.48 3.31 19.67
CA GLU A 329 -10.92 4.40 18.84
C GLU A 329 -10.29 3.88 17.54
N SER A 330 -10.19 2.54 17.39
CA SER A 330 -9.65 1.89 16.20
C SER A 330 -8.16 2.19 15.94
N ASP A 331 -7.39 2.35 17.01
CA ASP A 331 -6.01 2.83 16.94
C ASP A 331 -5.06 1.80 16.30
N ASN A 332 -4.40 2.19 15.21
CA ASN A 332 -3.48 1.35 14.46
C ASN A 332 -2.18 1.10 15.23
N PHE A 333 -1.63 2.14 15.87
CA PHE A 333 -0.37 2.07 16.59
C PHE A 333 -0.43 0.99 17.67
N TYR A 334 -1.50 0.97 18.47
CA TYR A 334 -1.70 -0.05 19.50
C TYR A 334 -1.80 -1.47 18.93
N ALA A 335 -2.46 -1.65 17.79
CA ALA A 335 -2.60 -2.95 17.16
C ALA A 335 -1.25 -3.49 16.63
N GLU A 336 -0.43 -2.63 16.02
CA GLU A 336 0.88 -3.04 15.54
C GLU A 336 1.87 -3.34 16.68
N MET A 337 1.85 -2.51 17.71
CA MET A 337 2.66 -2.73 18.92
C MET A 337 2.29 -4.05 19.60
N LEU A 338 0.99 -4.39 19.67
CA LEU A 338 0.52 -5.68 20.18
C LEU A 338 0.97 -6.84 19.28
N LEU A 339 0.90 -6.70 17.96
CA LEU A 339 1.33 -7.74 17.03
C LEU A 339 2.84 -8.05 17.17
N LYS A 340 3.69 -7.02 17.20
CA LYS A 340 5.13 -7.23 17.43
C LYS A 340 5.43 -7.75 18.84
N THR A 341 4.65 -7.36 19.84
CA THR A 341 4.74 -7.93 21.20
C THR A 341 4.43 -9.43 21.20
N LEU A 342 3.40 -9.87 20.47
CA LEU A 342 3.09 -11.28 20.30
C LEU A 342 4.25 -12.03 19.65
N GLY A 343 4.85 -11.47 18.59
CA GLY A 343 6.04 -12.04 17.97
C GLY A 343 7.19 -12.19 18.98
N ALA A 344 7.52 -11.13 19.71
CA ALA A 344 8.64 -11.13 20.65
C ALA A 344 8.44 -12.12 21.81
N THR A 345 7.22 -12.20 22.34
CA THR A 345 6.90 -13.02 23.52
C THR A 345 6.63 -14.49 23.17
N GLN A 346 5.99 -14.78 22.04
CA GLN A 346 5.54 -16.13 21.67
C GLN A 346 6.47 -16.83 20.68
N LYS A 347 7.16 -16.06 19.82
CA LYS A 347 8.03 -16.60 18.76
C LYS A 347 9.50 -16.19 18.92
N GLY A 348 9.80 -15.31 19.88
CA GLY A 348 11.17 -14.88 20.21
C GLY A 348 11.71 -13.75 19.32
N ALA A 349 10.89 -13.16 18.44
CA ALA A 349 11.29 -12.08 17.56
C ALA A 349 10.18 -11.03 17.42
N GLY A 350 10.48 -9.77 17.72
CA GLY A 350 9.52 -8.66 17.63
C GLY A 350 9.32 -8.14 16.22
N THR A 351 8.80 -8.98 15.34
CA THR A 351 8.57 -8.69 13.91
C THR A 351 7.10 -8.91 13.55
N PHE A 352 6.65 -8.33 12.43
CA PHE A 352 5.29 -8.57 11.93
C PHE A 352 5.06 -10.04 11.60
N ALA A 353 5.99 -10.69 10.90
CA ALA A 353 5.88 -12.10 10.52
C ALA A 353 5.75 -13.03 11.74
N ALA A 354 6.58 -12.82 12.77
CA ALA A 354 6.50 -13.57 14.02
C ALA A 354 5.19 -13.30 14.77
N GLY A 355 4.72 -12.05 14.77
CA GLY A 355 3.41 -11.69 15.32
C GLY A 355 2.26 -12.41 14.61
N SER A 356 2.24 -12.37 13.27
CA SER A 356 1.22 -13.06 12.46
C SER A 356 1.27 -14.58 12.68
N GLU A 357 2.44 -15.17 12.89
CA GLU A 357 2.56 -16.59 13.25
C GLU A 357 1.93 -16.89 14.62
N ALA A 358 2.12 -16.00 15.61
CA ALA A 358 1.48 -16.14 16.93
C ALA A 358 -0.05 -16.01 16.84
N VAL A 359 -0.56 -15.14 15.97
CA VAL A 359 -2.00 -15.05 15.66
C VAL A 359 -2.48 -16.33 14.98
N ALA A 360 -1.71 -16.87 14.03
CA ALA A 360 -2.05 -18.10 13.31
C ALA A 360 -2.22 -19.31 14.25
N ASP A 361 -1.42 -19.42 15.32
CA ASP A 361 -1.61 -20.45 16.35
C ASP A 361 -2.99 -20.39 17.02
N VAL A 362 -3.54 -19.18 17.18
CA VAL A 362 -4.88 -18.97 17.75
C VAL A 362 -5.96 -19.28 16.72
N MET A 363 -5.77 -18.84 15.48
CA MET A 363 -6.66 -19.11 14.35
C MET A 363 -6.86 -20.62 14.12
N LYS A 364 -5.77 -21.39 14.21
CA LYS A 364 -5.81 -22.85 14.13
C LYS A 364 -6.71 -23.47 15.20
N ARG A 365 -6.66 -22.99 16.44
CA ARG A 365 -7.57 -23.45 17.51
C ARG A 365 -9.01 -23.01 17.30
N ALA A 366 -9.24 -21.91 16.59
CA ALA A 366 -10.56 -21.49 16.12
C ALA A 366 -11.05 -22.27 14.89
N GLY A 367 -10.30 -23.27 14.41
CA GLY A 367 -10.67 -24.09 13.25
C GLY A 367 -10.40 -23.42 11.90
N ILE A 368 -9.41 -22.53 11.85
CA ILE A 368 -9.01 -21.78 10.66
C ILE A 368 -7.52 -22.03 10.40
N ASP A 369 -7.23 -23.00 9.53
CA ASP A 369 -5.86 -23.42 9.23
C ASP A 369 -5.23 -22.70 8.02
N SER A 370 -6.06 -22.18 7.10
CA SER A 370 -5.61 -21.60 5.84
C SER A 370 -6.67 -20.68 5.22
N GLY A 371 -6.38 -20.15 4.02
CA GLY A 371 -7.33 -19.35 3.24
C GLY A 371 -7.43 -17.89 3.69
N TYR A 372 -6.44 -17.37 4.43
CA TYR A 372 -6.35 -15.96 4.82
C TYR A 372 -4.90 -15.48 4.76
N ARG A 373 -4.70 -14.15 4.79
CA ARG A 373 -3.40 -13.49 4.87
C ARG A 373 -3.46 -12.36 5.88
N GLN A 374 -2.50 -12.32 6.80
CA GLN A 374 -2.28 -11.22 7.74
C GLN A 374 -0.83 -10.76 7.65
N VAL A 375 -0.60 -9.53 7.22
CA VAL A 375 0.74 -8.92 7.15
C VAL A 375 0.95 -7.79 8.16
N ASP A 376 -0.13 -7.27 8.75
CA ASP A 376 -0.08 -6.30 9.85
C ASP A 376 -1.13 -6.60 10.93
N GLY A 377 -1.09 -5.83 12.03
CA GLY A 377 -1.96 -6.01 13.18
C GLY A 377 -3.24 -5.19 13.10
N SER A 378 -3.23 -4.10 12.34
CA SER A 378 -4.25 -3.06 12.34
C SER A 378 -5.28 -3.18 11.21
N GLY A 379 -4.95 -3.88 10.14
CA GLY A 379 -5.71 -3.91 8.90
C GLY A 379 -5.55 -2.66 8.03
N LEU A 380 -4.50 -1.87 8.24
CA LEU A 380 -4.19 -0.73 7.36
C LEU A 380 -3.58 -1.22 6.04
N SER A 381 -2.88 -2.36 6.06
CA SER A 381 -2.38 -3.01 4.87
C SER A 381 -3.52 -3.54 4.01
N ARG A 382 -3.44 -3.26 2.71
CA ARG A 382 -4.36 -3.82 1.72
C ARG A 382 -4.00 -5.24 1.29
N PHE A 383 -2.93 -5.81 1.85
CA PHE A 383 -2.53 -7.20 1.61
C PHE A 383 -3.24 -8.17 2.56
N ASP A 384 -3.85 -7.66 3.63
CA ASP A 384 -4.68 -8.44 4.52
C ASP A 384 -5.92 -8.96 3.79
N LEU A 385 -6.18 -10.25 3.93
CA LEU A 385 -7.26 -10.95 3.26
C LEU A 385 -7.88 -11.96 4.22
N VAL A 386 -9.16 -11.76 4.54
CA VAL A 386 -9.95 -12.68 5.38
C VAL A 386 -11.37 -12.79 4.86
N SER A 387 -12.05 -13.88 5.19
CA SER A 387 -13.45 -14.10 4.86
C SER A 387 -14.39 -13.79 6.03
N ALA A 388 -15.65 -13.50 5.72
CA ALA A 388 -16.66 -13.27 6.74
C ALA A 388 -16.91 -14.52 7.61
N GLU A 389 -16.77 -15.70 7.02
CA GLU A 389 -16.81 -17.00 7.70
C GLU A 389 -15.70 -17.11 8.76
N GLN A 390 -14.46 -16.76 8.42
CA GLN A 390 -13.33 -16.81 9.34
C GLN A 390 -13.53 -15.87 10.53
N ILE A 391 -14.03 -14.64 10.30
CA ILE A 391 -14.31 -13.70 11.40
C ILE A 391 -15.40 -14.26 12.32
N VAL A 392 -16.50 -14.79 11.78
CA VAL A 392 -17.59 -15.35 12.61
C VAL A 392 -17.12 -16.58 13.38
N ARG A 393 -16.28 -17.44 12.79
CA ARG A 393 -15.65 -18.56 13.50
C ARG A 393 -14.77 -18.08 14.65
N LEU A 394 -13.95 -17.05 14.43
CA LEU A 394 -13.14 -16.44 15.49
C LEU A 394 -14.03 -15.89 16.61
N LEU A 395 -15.10 -15.15 16.27
CA LEU A 395 -16.04 -14.60 17.25
C LEU A 395 -16.79 -15.70 18.02
N ALA A 396 -17.16 -16.80 17.37
CA ALA A 396 -17.78 -17.96 18.03
C ALA A 396 -16.79 -18.72 18.93
N PHE A 397 -15.53 -18.84 18.51
CA PHE A 397 -14.45 -19.40 19.31
C PHE A 397 -14.24 -18.61 20.61
N VAL A 398 -14.21 -17.27 20.53
CA VAL A 398 -14.02 -16.40 21.69
C VAL A 398 -15.09 -16.61 22.76
N GLN A 399 -16.36 -16.85 22.37
CA GLN A 399 -17.46 -17.06 23.32
C GLN A 399 -17.27 -18.31 24.21
N GLN A 400 -16.34 -19.20 23.87
CA GLN A 400 -16.00 -20.38 24.65
C GLN A 400 -14.79 -20.14 25.58
N GLN A 401 -14.21 -18.95 25.56
CA GLN A 401 -12.99 -18.60 26.30
C GLN A 401 -13.28 -17.73 27.51
N SER A 402 -12.38 -17.77 28.50
CA SER A 402 -12.50 -16.98 29.73
C SER A 402 -12.41 -15.48 29.50
N TYR A 403 -11.82 -15.05 28.38
CA TYR A 403 -11.59 -13.65 28.02
C TYR A 403 -12.68 -13.05 27.10
N SER A 404 -13.82 -13.74 26.94
CA SER A 404 -14.94 -13.29 26.08
C SER A 404 -15.49 -11.92 26.49
N VAL A 405 -15.62 -11.69 27.79
CA VAL A 405 -16.15 -10.46 28.36
C VAL A 405 -15.21 -9.28 28.12
N GLU A 406 -13.90 -9.50 28.19
CA GLU A 406 -12.86 -8.51 27.94
C GLU A 406 -12.90 -8.05 26.48
N LEU A 407 -13.03 -8.98 25.51
CA LEU A 407 -13.20 -8.61 24.11
C LEU A 407 -14.46 -7.77 23.93
N GLU A 408 -15.61 -8.23 24.42
CA GLU A 408 -16.89 -7.53 24.23
C GLU A 408 -16.90 -6.12 24.80
N LYS A 409 -16.31 -5.92 25.99
CA LYS A 409 -16.15 -4.60 26.61
C LYS A 409 -15.31 -3.65 25.77
N SER A 410 -14.33 -4.18 25.04
CA SER A 410 -13.44 -3.38 24.20
C SER A 410 -14.09 -2.92 22.89
N LEU A 411 -15.17 -3.56 22.44
CA LEU A 411 -15.80 -3.22 21.15
C LEU A 411 -16.68 -1.94 21.25
N PRO A 412 -16.76 -1.13 20.18
CA PRO A 412 -17.73 -0.04 20.08
C PRO A 412 -19.18 -0.52 20.25
N VAL A 413 -19.99 0.27 20.95
CA VAL A 413 -21.42 0.02 21.14
C VAL A 413 -22.25 1.00 20.29
N ALA A 414 -23.16 0.47 19.47
CA ALA A 414 -24.00 1.26 18.57
C ALA A 414 -24.78 2.37 19.29
N GLY A 415 -24.62 3.61 18.84
CA GLY A 415 -25.28 4.78 19.42
C GLY A 415 -24.77 5.20 20.81
N VAL A 416 -23.63 4.69 21.26
CA VAL A 416 -23.07 4.99 22.60
C VAL A 416 -21.63 5.50 22.51
N ASP A 417 -20.70 4.72 21.96
CA ASP A 417 -19.26 5.04 22.03
C ASP A 417 -18.46 4.60 20.79
N GLY A 418 -17.18 4.97 20.80
CA GLY A 418 -16.20 4.68 19.76
C GLY A 418 -16.69 5.09 18.36
N THR A 419 -16.30 4.29 17.37
CA THR A 419 -16.66 4.49 15.95
C THR A 419 -18.14 4.25 15.62
N LEU A 420 -18.95 3.75 16.55
CA LEU A 420 -20.39 3.55 16.36
C LEU A 420 -21.27 4.56 17.10
N LYS A 421 -20.70 5.55 17.81
CA LYS A 421 -21.41 6.50 18.66
C LYS A 421 -22.57 7.25 17.97
N THR A 422 -22.47 7.51 16.67
CA THR A 422 -23.50 8.21 15.87
C THR A 422 -24.29 7.31 14.93
N ARG A 423 -24.09 5.98 14.97
CA ARG A 423 -24.71 5.03 14.04
C ARG A 423 -25.88 4.29 14.70
N MET A 424 -26.85 3.88 13.86
CA MET A 424 -28.03 3.09 14.26
C MET A 424 -28.88 3.70 15.39
N LEU A 425 -28.81 5.02 15.61
CA LEU A 425 -29.63 5.71 16.60
C LEU A 425 -31.13 5.55 16.27
N GLY A 426 -31.93 5.28 17.30
CA GLY A 426 -33.39 5.11 17.14
C GLY A 426 -33.82 3.77 16.53
N THR A 427 -32.90 2.83 16.30
CA THR A 427 -33.23 1.47 15.83
C THR A 427 -33.09 0.44 16.96
N ALA A 428 -33.50 -0.81 16.72
CA ALA A 428 -33.34 -1.91 17.67
C ALA A 428 -31.87 -2.28 17.97
N ALA A 429 -30.93 -1.86 17.10
CA ALA A 429 -29.50 -2.10 17.30
C ALA A 429 -28.85 -1.10 18.26
N ALA A 430 -29.45 0.08 18.47
CA ALA A 430 -28.93 1.08 19.41
C ALA A 430 -28.78 0.51 20.82
N LYS A 431 -27.62 0.72 21.44
CA LYS A 431 -27.25 0.22 22.79
C LYS A 431 -27.25 -1.31 22.93
N ASN A 432 -27.28 -2.03 21.82
CA ASN A 432 -27.38 -3.50 21.78
C ASN A 432 -26.26 -4.10 20.92
N LEU A 433 -26.10 -3.64 19.67
CA LEU A 433 -25.05 -4.11 18.78
C LEU A 433 -23.68 -3.62 19.26
N ILE A 434 -22.75 -4.57 19.43
CA ILE A 434 -21.35 -4.32 19.79
C ILE A 434 -20.46 -4.87 18.69
N ALA A 435 -19.67 -4.02 18.04
CA ALA A 435 -18.94 -4.44 16.85
C ALA A 435 -17.74 -3.57 16.52
N LYS A 436 -16.71 -4.19 15.94
CA LYS A 436 -15.57 -3.48 15.37
C LYS A 436 -15.93 -2.99 13.97
N THR A 437 -15.73 -1.70 13.73
CA THR A 437 -15.77 -1.10 12.39
C THR A 437 -14.42 -1.20 11.70
N GLY A 438 -14.42 -1.21 10.37
CA GLY A 438 -13.25 -0.87 9.55
C GLY A 438 -13.65 -0.01 8.36
N SER A 439 -12.78 0.93 7.97
CA SER A 439 -12.97 1.76 6.79
C SER A 439 -11.64 2.21 6.22
N MET A 440 -11.51 2.10 4.90
CA MET A 440 -10.42 2.64 4.08
C MET A 440 -11.02 3.02 2.71
N GLY A 441 -10.25 3.68 1.83
CA GLY A 441 -10.70 3.92 0.45
C GLY A 441 -11.15 2.61 -0.23
N GLY A 442 -12.42 2.54 -0.65
CA GLY A 442 -12.98 1.35 -1.30
C GLY A 442 -13.37 0.18 -0.40
N VAL A 443 -13.19 0.28 0.92
CA VAL A 443 -13.36 -0.84 1.87
C VAL A 443 -14.14 -0.40 3.11
N ASN A 444 -15.20 -1.14 3.48
CA ASN A 444 -15.91 -0.98 4.75
C ASN A 444 -16.18 -2.36 5.38
N SER A 445 -16.04 -2.46 6.70
CA SER A 445 -16.35 -3.68 7.46
C SER A 445 -17.07 -3.41 8.79
N LEU A 446 -17.90 -4.36 9.22
CA LEU A 446 -18.56 -4.35 10.52
C LEU A 446 -18.77 -5.79 11.00
N SER A 447 -18.12 -6.18 12.10
CA SER A 447 -18.26 -7.52 12.66
C SER A 447 -18.25 -7.51 14.18
N GLY A 448 -19.05 -8.37 14.78
CA GLY A 448 -19.25 -8.42 16.22
C GLY A 448 -20.49 -9.21 16.63
N TYR A 449 -21.16 -8.72 17.67
CA TYR A 449 -22.31 -9.38 18.27
C TYR A 449 -23.53 -8.47 18.36
N VAL A 450 -24.71 -9.08 18.35
CA VAL A 450 -25.98 -8.40 18.62
C VAL A 450 -26.94 -9.38 19.29
N THR A 451 -27.73 -8.90 20.25
CA THR A 451 -28.80 -9.70 20.87
C THR A 451 -30.10 -9.47 20.10
N ALA A 452 -30.67 -10.52 19.53
CA ALA A 452 -31.93 -10.49 18.81
C ALA A 452 -33.13 -10.34 19.77
N GLN A 453 -34.33 -10.02 19.26
CA GLN A 453 -35.52 -9.80 20.10
C GLN A 453 -35.99 -11.05 20.84
N ASN A 454 -35.72 -12.25 20.32
CA ASN A 454 -35.95 -13.51 21.01
C ASN A 454 -34.93 -13.80 22.13
N GLY A 455 -33.98 -12.90 22.38
CA GLY A 455 -32.91 -13.05 23.36
C GLY A 455 -31.71 -13.85 22.88
N HIS A 456 -31.71 -14.32 21.63
CA HIS A 456 -30.57 -15.07 21.08
C HIS A 456 -29.39 -14.13 20.80
N LYS A 457 -28.18 -14.58 21.11
CA LYS A 457 -26.95 -13.85 20.78
C LYS A 457 -26.47 -14.27 19.39
N LEU A 458 -26.33 -13.30 18.50
CA LEU A 458 -25.89 -13.53 17.13
C LEU A 458 -24.47 -13.00 16.97
N ALA A 459 -23.58 -13.81 16.38
CA ALA A 459 -22.31 -13.35 15.83
C ALA A 459 -22.49 -13.03 14.34
N PHE A 460 -21.91 -11.94 13.88
CA PHE A 460 -22.01 -11.56 12.48
C PHE A 460 -20.73 -10.92 11.96
N SER A 461 -20.57 -10.99 10.63
CA SER A 461 -19.52 -10.27 9.90
C SER A 461 -20.06 -9.77 8.57
N ILE A 462 -19.78 -8.51 8.26
CA ILE A 462 -20.14 -7.83 7.01
C ILE A 462 -18.87 -7.19 6.45
N LEU A 463 -18.31 -7.77 5.40
CA LEU A 463 -17.13 -7.27 4.68
C LEU A 463 -17.55 -6.76 3.32
N ILE A 464 -17.13 -5.55 2.97
CA ILE A 464 -17.56 -4.88 1.73
C ILE A 464 -16.34 -4.25 1.06
N ASN A 465 -16.10 -4.59 -0.20
CA ASN A 465 -15.03 -4.03 -1.04
C ASN A 465 -15.63 -3.50 -2.35
N GLY A 466 -14.80 -2.87 -3.21
CA GLY A 466 -15.24 -2.31 -4.50
C GLY A 466 -16.18 -1.12 -4.35
N ILE A 467 -15.97 -0.27 -3.34
CA ILE A 467 -16.90 0.79 -2.99
C ILE A 467 -16.54 2.12 -3.68
N TYR A 468 -17.36 2.55 -4.63
CA TYR A 468 -17.25 3.90 -5.21
C TYR A 468 -17.75 5.00 -4.27
N LYS A 469 -18.88 4.77 -3.56
CA LYS A 469 -19.45 5.70 -2.57
C LYS A 469 -19.69 5.02 -1.22
N SER A 470 -18.85 5.36 -0.22
CA SER A 470 -18.85 4.73 1.12
C SER A 470 -20.19 4.79 1.86
N LYS A 471 -21.06 5.77 1.56
CA LYS A 471 -22.40 5.86 2.14
C LYS A 471 -23.20 4.56 1.96
N TYR A 472 -23.23 3.98 0.76
CA TYR A 472 -24.04 2.80 0.46
C TYR A 472 -23.58 1.55 1.23
N ALA A 473 -22.27 1.39 1.40
CA ALA A 473 -21.70 0.32 2.20
C ALA A 473 -22.04 0.49 3.70
N ARG A 474 -21.98 1.72 4.23
CA ARG A 474 -22.39 1.99 5.62
C ARG A 474 -23.87 1.75 5.84
N ASP A 475 -24.72 2.18 4.89
CA ASP A 475 -26.16 1.98 4.97
C ASP A 475 -26.50 0.48 4.95
N LEU A 476 -25.82 -0.34 4.13
CA LEU A 476 -25.96 -1.80 4.14
C LEU A 476 -25.59 -2.40 5.52
N GLN A 477 -24.49 -1.96 6.12
CA GLN A 477 -24.08 -2.43 7.45
C GLN A 477 -25.13 -2.10 8.53
N ASP A 478 -25.61 -0.86 8.56
CA ASP A 478 -26.61 -0.40 9.54
C ASP A 478 -27.96 -1.09 9.33
N PHE A 479 -28.34 -1.33 8.06
CA PHE A 479 -29.53 -2.08 7.70
C PHE A 479 -29.47 -3.52 8.22
N VAL A 480 -28.39 -4.26 7.92
CA VAL A 480 -28.21 -5.62 8.40
C VAL A 480 -28.17 -5.64 9.93
N GLY A 481 -27.39 -4.78 10.58
CA GLY A 481 -27.32 -4.70 12.05
C GLY A 481 -28.69 -4.47 12.71
N THR A 482 -29.52 -3.61 12.11
CA THR A 482 -30.90 -3.34 12.57
C THR A 482 -31.82 -4.55 12.38
N LEU A 483 -31.72 -5.26 11.26
CA LEU A 483 -32.47 -6.50 11.02
C LEU A 483 -32.10 -7.58 12.04
N LEU A 484 -30.81 -7.78 12.29
CA LEU A 484 -30.34 -8.78 13.26
C LEU A 484 -30.86 -8.49 14.66
N ALA A 485 -30.84 -7.23 15.09
CA ALA A 485 -31.42 -6.83 16.38
C ALA A 485 -32.95 -7.01 16.45
N SER A 486 -33.63 -7.05 15.30
CA SER A 486 -35.10 -7.22 15.20
C SER A 486 -35.55 -8.66 15.00
N TYR A 487 -34.62 -9.59 14.73
CA TYR A 487 -34.91 -11.01 14.49
C TYR A 487 -35.60 -11.67 15.70
N PRO A 488 -36.56 -12.62 15.50
CA PRO A 488 -37.10 -13.12 14.23
C PRO A 488 -38.30 -12.32 13.70
N GLN A 489 -38.70 -11.22 14.36
CA GLN A 489 -39.89 -10.44 14.03
C GLN A 489 -39.64 -9.52 12.81
N LEU A 490 -39.47 -10.14 11.64
CA LEU A 490 -39.23 -9.45 10.38
C LEU A 490 -40.50 -9.47 9.52
N ALA A 491 -40.80 -8.34 8.88
CA ALA A 491 -41.91 -8.26 7.94
C ALA A 491 -41.67 -9.16 6.72
N ALA A 492 -42.70 -9.48 5.94
CA ALA A 492 -42.48 -10.11 4.65
C ALA A 492 -41.86 -9.10 3.67
N VAL A 493 -40.85 -9.52 2.90
CA VAL A 493 -40.27 -8.68 1.85
C VAL A 493 -41.29 -8.51 0.72
N GLN A 494 -41.54 -7.27 0.31
CA GLN A 494 -42.34 -6.96 -0.87
C GLN A 494 -41.42 -6.73 -2.08
N GLY A 495 -41.75 -7.35 -3.21
CA GLY A 495 -41.03 -7.19 -4.48
C GLY A 495 -40.75 -8.52 -5.17
N ASP A 496 -40.22 -8.43 -6.39
CA ASP A 496 -39.84 -9.61 -7.18
C ASP A 496 -38.69 -10.37 -6.51
N PRO A 497 -38.64 -11.71 -6.64
CA PRO A 497 -37.49 -12.49 -6.23
C PRO A 497 -36.21 -11.95 -6.90
N PRO A 498 -35.02 -12.19 -6.30
CA PRO A 498 -33.76 -11.81 -6.94
C PRO A 498 -33.70 -12.39 -8.36
N GLU A 499 -33.16 -11.61 -9.28
CA GLU A 499 -32.99 -12.04 -10.67
C GLU A 499 -32.18 -13.34 -10.72
N ALA A 500 -32.65 -14.30 -11.51
CA ALA A 500 -31.89 -15.51 -11.77
C ALA A 500 -30.58 -15.15 -12.48
N ASN A 501 -29.49 -15.86 -12.16
CA ASN A 501 -28.22 -15.69 -12.86
C ASN A 501 -28.43 -15.90 -14.36
N LYS A 502 -28.05 -14.90 -15.16
CA LYS A 502 -28.09 -14.99 -16.63
C LYS A 502 -27.11 -16.07 -17.08
N THR A 503 -27.58 -17.00 -17.90
CA THR A 503 -26.72 -18.00 -18.56
C THR A 503 -26.28 -17.46 -19.91
N TYR A 504 -24.98 -17.51 -20.18
CA TYR A 504 -24.40 -17.06 -21.44
C TYR A 504 -23.90 -18.25 -22.26
N ALA A 505 -23.55 -18.00 -23.53
CA ALA A 505 -23.11 -19.04 -24.45
C ALA A 505 -21.88 -19.82 -23.97
N LEU A 506 -20.98 -19.15 -23.25
CA LEU A 506 -19.76 -19.76 -22.69
C LEU A 506 -19.91 -20.25 -21.25
N SER A 507 -21.06 -20.05 -20.59
CA SER A 507 -21.24 -20.37 -19.16
C SER A 507 -20.89 -21.83 -18.84
N ALA A 508 -21.38 -22.78 -19.64
CA ALA A 508 -21.12 -24.21 -19.44
C ALA A 508 -19.63 -24.60 -19.54
N LEU A 509 -18.81 -23.78 -20.20
CA LEU A 509 -17.37 -24.02 -20.35
C LEU A 509 -16.55 -23.30 -19.26
N LEU A 510 -16.97 -22.09 -18.88
CA LEU A 510 -16.17 -21.22 -18.02
C LEU A 510 -16.55 -21.30 -16.54
N ASP A 511 -17.83 -21.48 -16.19
CA ASP A 511 -18.26 -21.55 -14.79
C ASP A 511 -17.54 -22.66 -13.99
N PRO A 512 -17.34 -23.89 -14.52
CA PRO A 512 -16.63 -24.95 -13.80
C PRO A 512 -15.17 -24.61 -13.47
N LEU A 513 -14.54 -23.67 -14.18
CA LEU A 513 -13.16 -23.26 -13.92
C LEU A 513 -13.04 -22.50 -12.59
N PHE A 514 -14.11 -21.84 -12.14
CA PHE A 514 -14.16 -21.06 -10.90
C PHE A 514 -14.60 -21.87 -9.67
N GLU A 515 -15.05 -23.11 -9.86
CA GLU A 515 -15.52 -23.99 -8.78
C GLU A 515 -14.39 -24.82 -8.15
N GLN A 516 -13.15 -24.64 -8.61
CA GLN A 516 -11.97 -25.30 -8.05
C GLN A 516 -11.71 -24.80 -6.62
N PRO A 517 -11.31 -25.67 -5.66
CA PRO A 517 -11.08 -25.28 -4.26
C PRO A 517 -10.13 -24.08 -4.09
N GLN A 518 -9.09 -23.99 -4.92
CA GLN A 518 -8.11 -22.90 -4.93
C GLN A 518 -8.70 -21.55 -5.40
N ALA A 519 -9.85 -21.56 -6.08
CA ALA A 519 -10.51 -20.37 -6.60
C ALA A 519 -11.58 -19.80 -5.64
N VAL A 520 -11.90 -20.50 -4.54
CA VAL A 520 -13.02 -20.14 -3.63
C VAL A 520 -12.79 -18.78 -2.95
N GLY A 521 -11.56 -18.48 -2.55
CA GLY A 521 -11.22 -17.23 -1.85
C GLY A 521 -11.25 -15.98 -2.75
N MET A 522 -11.28 -16.13 -4.07
CA MET A 522 -11.12 -15.06 -5.04
C MET A 522 -12.43 -14.32 -5.37
N THR A 523 -12.29 -13.05 -5.77
CA THR A 523 -13.27 -12.30 -6.54
C THR A 523 -12.83 -12.23 -7.99
N ALA A 524 -13.71 -12.58 -8.93
CA ALA A 524 -13.40 -12.70 -10.35
C ALA A 524 -14.36 -11.86 -11.21
N GLY A 525 -13.87 -10.72 -11.70
CA GLY A 525 -14.54 -9.91 -12.72
C GLY A 525 -14.12 -10.39 -14.11
N VAL A 526 -15.06 -10.93 -14.88
CA VAL A 526 -14.82 -11.47 -16.22
C VAL A 526 -15.87 -10.98 -17.20
N LEU A 527 -15.43 -10.53 -18.37
CA LEU A 527 -16.28 -10.20 -19.50
C LEU A 527 -15.69 -10.78 -20.79
N VAL A 528 -16.50 -11.50 -21.56
CA VAL A 528 -16.19 -11.87 -22.95
C VAL A 528 -17.27 -11.30 -23.86
N LYS A 529 -16.86 -10.44 -24.79
CA LYS A 529 -17.76 -9.72 -25.69
C LYS A 529 -17.31 -9.84 -27.14
N SER A 530 -18.22 -10.17 -28.03
CA SER A 530 -18.03 -10.15 -29.48
C SER A 530 -18.04 -8.72 -30.02
N LEU A 531 -17.08 -8.41 -30.89
CA LEU A 531 -17.03 -7.18 -31.69
C LEU A 531 -17.83 -7.29 -32.98
N ASP A 532 -18.19 -8.51 -33.40
CA ASP A 532 -18.88 -8.78 -34.66
C ASP A 532 -20.40 -8.92 -34.46
N LYS A 533 -20.87 -9.03 -33.22
CA LYS A 533 -22.29 -9.09 -32.81
C LYS A 533 -22.72 -7.79 -32.11
N THR A 534 -24.03 -7.54 -32.03
CA THR A 534 -24.61 -6.35 -31.36
C THR A 534 -25.67 -6.72 -30.33
N GLY A 535 -26.00 -5.78 -29.44
CA GLY A 535 -26.97 -5.98 -28.36
C GLY A 535 -26.55 -7.07 -27.37
N ASP A 536 -27.52 -7.68 -26.73
CA ASP A 536 -27.30 -8.75 -25.74
C ASP A 536 -26.54 -9.95 -26.30
N ALA A 537 -26.71 -10.25 -27.59
CA ALA A 537 -26.01 -11.36 -28.26
C ALA A 537 -24.50 -11.11 -28.40
N ALA A 538 -24.04 -9.88 -28.21
CA ALA A 538 -22.61 -9.57 -28.20
C ALA A 538 -21.92 -10.08 -26.92
N ILE A 539 -22.65 -10.23 -25.81
CA ILE A 539 -22.08 -10.70 -24.56
C ILE A 539 -22.09 -12.23 -24.53
N LEU A 540 -20.90 -12.83 -24.61
CA LEU A 540 -20.73 -14.28 -24.65
C LEU A 540 -20.50 -14.88 -23.25
N TYR A 541 -20.01 -14.08 -22.31
CA TYR A 541 -19.85 -14.45 -20.90
C TYR A 541 -19.74 -13.22 -20.00
N GLU A 542 -20.34 -13.27 -18.82
CA GLU A 542 -20.04 -12.35 -17.72
C GLU A 542 -20.00 -13.09 -16.39
N LYS A 543 -19.02 -12.75 -15.55
CA LYS A 543 -18.98 -13.12 -14.14
C LYS A 543 -18.59 -11.88 -13.36
N GLU A 544 -19.50 -11.37 -12.55
CA GLU A 544 -19.28 -10.16 -11.71
C GLU A 544 -18.60 -9.02 -12.49
N ALA A 545 -18.95 -8.84 -13.77
CA ALA A 545 -18.23 -7.95 -14.68
C ALA A 545 -18.24 -6.48 -14.25
N ASP A 546 -19.17 -6.12 -13.36
CA ASP A 546 -19.32 -4.79 -12.79
C ASP A 546 -18.54 -4.59 -11.47
N ALA A 547 -18.04 -5.66 -10.84
CA ALA A 547 -17.27 -5.57 -9.59
C ALA A 547 -16.08 -4.62 -9.76
N LEU A 548 -15.94 -3.66 -8.84
CA LEU A 548 -14.83 -2.71 -8.84
C LEU A 548 -13.64 -3.36 -8.12
N LEU A 549 -12.58 -3.64 -8.89
CA LEU A 549 -11.42 -4.42 -8.47
C LEU A 549 -10.14 -3.63 -8.74
N THR A 550 -9.08 -3.92 -8.00
CA THR A 550 -7.75 -3.41 -8.33
C THR A 550 -7.28 -4.07 -9.62
N PRO A 551 -7.01 -3.31 -10.70
CA PRO A 551 -6.72 -3.88 -12.02
C PRO A 551 -5.26 -4.27 -12.23
N ALA A 552 -4.34 -3.86 -11.34
CA ALA A 552 -2.90 -3.83 -11.63
C ALA A 552 -2.63 -3.13 -12.99
N SER A 553 -1.62 -3.58 -13.73
CA SER A 553 -1.19 -2.96 -14.99
C SER A 553 -2.22 -2.96 -16.14
N ASN A 554 -3.40 -3.58 -15.99
CA ASN A 554 -4.49 -3.39 -16.96
C ASN A 554 -5.01 -1.94 -17.00
N LEU A 555 -4.77 -1.12 -15.97
CA LEU A 555 -5.12 0.30 -15.99
C LEU A 555 -4.41 1.07 -17.11
N LYS A 556 -3.22 0.60 -17.52
CA LYS A 556 -2.46 1.18 -18.64
C LYS A 556 -3.23 1.15 -19.97
N LEU A 557 -4.21 0.25 -20.13
CA LEU A 557 -5.10 0.23 -21.28
C LEU A 557 -5.90 1.54 -21.38
N LEU A 558 -6.38 2.07 -20.24
CA LEU A 558 -7.10 3.33 -20.19
C LEU A 558 -6.17 4.51 -20.47
N THR A 559 -5.01 4.54 -19.80
CA THR A 559 -4.02 5.60 -19.96
C THR A 559 -3.53 5.70 -21.41
N THR A 560 -3.23 4.57 -22.04
CA THR A 560 -2.72 4.56 -23.43
C THR A 560 -3.83 4.81 -24.46
N ALA A 561 -5.06 4.35 -24.23
CA ALA A 561 -6.21 4.68 -25.06
C ALA A 561 -6.52 6.19 -25.03
N ALA A 562 -6.53 6.79 -23.83
CA ALA A 562 -6.70 8.23 -23.67
C ALA A 562 -5.57 8.99 -24.36
N ALA A 563 -4.31 8.60 -24.15
CA ALA A 563 -3.16 9.23 -24.80
C ALA A 563 -3.27 9.24 -26.33
N LEU A 564 -3.51 8.09 -26.96
CA LEU A 564 -3.60 8.01 -28.42
C LEU A 564 -4.79 8.79 -28.97
N SER A 565 -5.95 8.74 -28.32
CA SER A 565 -7.15 9.46 -28.77
C SER A 565 -7.07 10.97 -28.55
N GLN A 566 -6.36 11.42 -27.52
CA GLN A 566 -6.31 12.83 -27.13
C GLN A 566 -5.10 13.59 -27.68
N LEU A 567 -3.94 12.94 -27.79
CA LEU A 567 -2.69 13.55 -28.25
C LEU A 567 -2.37 13.23 -29.72
N GLY A 568 -2.78 12.05 -30.19
CA GLY A 568 -2.45 11.53 -31.52
C GLY A 568 -1.13 10.75 -31.54
N GLU A 569 -1.05 9.75 -32.42
CA GLU A 569 0.06 8.78 -32.45
C GLU A 569 1.45 9.35 -32.81
N ASP A 570 1.48 10.51 -33.47
CA ASP A 570 2.70 11.22 -33.85
C ASP A 570 3.10 12.33 -32.86
N TYR A 571 2.39 12.45 -31.73
CA TYR A 571 2.79 13.37 -30.65
C TYR A 571 4.22 13.05 -30.19
N THR A 572 5.04 14.07 -29.97
CA THR A 572 6.40 13.94 -29.43
C THR A 572 6.53 14.77 -28.17
N PHE A 573 7.25 14.24 -27.20
CA PHE A 573 7.68 14.97 -26.02
C PHE A 573 8.90 15.81 -26.38
N LYS A 574 9.16 16.86 -25.61
CA LYS A 574 10.29 17.76 -25.87
C LYS A 574 11.13 18.04 -24.64
N THR A 575 12.41 18.28 -24.89
CA THR A 575 13.37 18.84 -23.94
C THR A 575 14.01 20.06 -24.57
N GLU A 576 13.96 21.20 -23.89
CA GLU A 576 14.43 22.47 -24.44
C GLU A 576 15.69 22.96 -23.71
N LEU A 577 16.62 23.53 -24.49
CA LEU A 577 17.81 24.19 -23.95
C LEU A 577 17.70 25.71 -24.11
N TYR A 578 18.17 26.44 -23.10
CA TYR A 578 18.25 27.90 -23.12
C TYR A 578 19.56 28.39 -22.53
N GLY A 579 19.89 29.65 -22.81
CA GLY A 579 20.86 30.41 -22.03
C GLY A 579 20.39 31.83 -21.80
N ASP A 580 21.04 32.56 -20.89
CA ASP A 580 20.75 33.99 -20.66
C ASP A 580 20.98 34.87 -21.90
N ALA A 581 21.78 34.37 -22.84
CA ALA A 581 22.07 35.00 -24.12
C ALA A 581 22.18 33.93 -25.22
N PRO A 582 22.14 34.31 -26.52
CA PRO A 582 22.46 33.39 -27.60
C PRO A 582 23.85 32.77 -27.42
N VAL A 583 24.07 31.57 -27.96
CA VAL A 583 25.34 30.85 -27.82
C VAL A 583 26.52 31.73 -28.24
N ALA A 584 27.47 31.91 -27.32
CA ALA A 584 28.58 32.83 -27.50
C ALA A 584 29.59 32.32 -28.56
N LYS A 585 29.86 33.14 -29.58
CA LYS A 585 30.81 32.81 -30.66
C LYS A 585 32.27 32.64 -30.21
N ASN A 586 32.63 33.20 -29.05
CA ASN A 586 33.96 33.04 -28.46
C ASN A 586 34.09 31.76 -27.60
N GLY A 587 33.01 30.97 -27.51
CA GLY A 587 32.93 29.75 -26.71
C GLY A 587 32.78 29.95 -25.20
N VAL A 588 32.58 31.18 -24.73
CA VAL A 588 32.36 31.46 -23.30
C VAL A 588 30.93 31.98 -23.11
N GLN A 589 30.05 31.13 -22.60
CA GLN A 589 28.70 31.53 -22.26
C GLN A 589 28.72 32.33 -20.96
N ARG A 590 28.32 33.60 -21.01
CA ARG A 590 28.08 34.41 -19.81
C ARG A 590 26.66 34.15 -19.32
N GLY A 591 26.52 33.86 -18.03
CA GLY A 591 25.23 33.52 -17.42
C GLY A 591 24.92 32.02 -17.47
N ASN A 592 23.68 31.70 -17.14
CA ASN A 592 23.20 30.35 -16.90
C ASN A 592 22.93 29.59 -18.20
N LEU A 593 23.06 28.26 -18.11
CA LEU A 593 22.49 27.28 -19.03
C LEU A 593 21.22 26.72 -18.38
N TYR A 594 20.10 26.69 -19.12
CA TYR A 594 18.86 26.11 -18.63
C TYR A 594 18.48 24.87 -19.46
N VAL A 595 17.96 23.86 -18.77
CA VAL A 595 17.37 22.65 -19.36
C VAL A 595 15.95 22.53 -18.86
N LYS A 596 14.98 22.48 -19.78
CA LYS A 596 13.58 22.34 -19.44
C LYS A 596 13.01 21.03 -19.94
N GLY A 597 12.46 20.23 -19.02
CA GLY A 597 11.76 18.99 -19.34
C GLY A 597 10.26 19.21 -19.50
N TYR A 598 9.67 18.58 -20.52
CA TYR A 598 8.21 18.54 -20.73
C TYR A 598 7.67 17.12 -20.62
N GLY A 599 8.27 16.31 -19.74
CA GLY A 599 7.78 14.97 -19.42
C GLY A 599 8.19 13.88 -20.39
N ASP A 600 9.29 14.05 -21.14
CA ASP A 600 9.83 12.98 -22.01
C ASP A 600 10.24 11.76 -21.17
N PRO A 601 9.54 10.61 -21.29
CA PRO A 601 9.86 9.43 -20.50
C PRO A 601 11.08 8.66 -21.04
N SER A 602 11.58 9.03 -22.21
CA SER A 602 12.60 8.30 -22.96
C SER A 602 14.00 8.92 -22.89
N LEU A 603 14.22 10.01 -22.13
CA LEU A 603 15.58 10.51 -21.91
C LEU A 603 16.45 9.43 -21.24
N HIS A 604 17.65 9.21 -21.76
CA HIS A 604 18.57 8.17 -21.27
C HIS A 604 20.04 8.61 -21.33
N THR A 605 20.94 7.78 -20.80
CA THR A 605 22.39 7.87 -21.02
C THR A 605 22.89 6.74 -21.92
N GLU A 606 23.88 7.00 -22.75
CA GLU A 606 24.50 5.99 -23.62
C GLU A 606 25.12 4.86 -22.80
N ASN A 607 24.89 3.61 -23.23
CA ASN A 607 25.44 2.37 -22.63
C ASN A 607 25.04 2.02 -21.19
N ALA A 608 24.12 2.72 -20.53
CA ALA A 608 23.96 2.53 -19.08
C ALA A 608 22.78 1.67 -18.60
N LEU A 609 21.84 1.24 -19.46
CA LEU A 609 20.62 0.55 -18.98
C LEU A 609 20.04 -0.53 -19.90
N LYS A 610 20.69 -0.88 -21.01
CA LYS A 610 20.09 -1.70 -22.09
C LYS A 610 18.78 -1.08 -22.64
N VAL A 611 18.63 0.25 -22.51
CA VAL A 611 17.52 1.05 -23.05
C VAL A 611 18.11 1.93 -24.14
N HIS A 612 17.60 1.82 -25.36
CA HIS A 612 18.00 2.64 -26.49
C HIS A 612 16.76 3.30 -27.10
N GLU A 613 16.20 4.26 -26.37
CA GLU A 613 14.98 4.95 -26.78
C GLU A 613 15.15 6.44 -26.54
N GLY A 614 14.74 7.31 -27.46
CA GLY A 614 14.77 8.76 -27.25
C GLY A 614 16.14 9.45 -27.37
N VAL A 615 16.27 10.60 -26.70
CA VAL A 615 17.43 11.50 -26.75
C VAL A 615 18.38 11.18 -25.59
N SER A 616 19.67 11.00 -25.88
CA SER A 616 20.68 10.76 -24.85
C SER A 616 21.23 12.06 -24.23
N ILE A 617 21.63 12.01 -22.97
CA ILE A 617 22.35 13.11 -22.30
C ILE A 617 23.63 13.46 -23.05
N GLU A 618 24.34 12.45 -23.55
CA GLU A 618 25.56 12.58 -24.33
C GLU A 618 25.29 13.31 -25.66
N LYS A 619 24.16 13.06 -26.32
CA LYS A 619 23.74 13.81 -27.51
C LYS A 619 23.44 15.27 -27.21
N ILE A 620 22.85 15.57 -26.05
CA ILE A 620 22.64 16.96 -25.60
C ILE A 620 23.99 17.65 -25.36
N ALA A 621 24.91 16.98 -24.65
CA ALA A 621 26.25 17.50 -24.37
C ALA A 621 27.08 17.71 -25.66
N ALA A 622 27.03 16.74 -26.58
CA ALA A 622 27.69 16.81 -27.89
C ALA A 622 27.16 18.00 -28.71
N TRP A 623 25.84 18.22 -28.73
CA TRP A 623 25.27 19.37 -29.42
C TRP A 623 25.76 20.71 -28.84
N ILE A 624 25.81 20.84 -27.51
CA ILE A 624 26.32 22.06 -26.85
C ILE A 624 27.78 22.32 -27.26
N LYS A 625 28.60 21.27 -27.29
CA LYS A 625 30.00 21.34 -27.76
C LYS A 625 30.09 21.75 -29.23
N GLU A 626 29.25 21.18 -30.10
CA GLU A 626 29.19 21.49 -31.53
C GLU A 626 28.83 22.96 -31.80
N GLN A 627 28.05 23.60 -30.92
CA GLN A 627 27.81 25.05 -30.98
C GLN A 627 29.03 25.90 -30.59
N GLY A 628 30.13 25.26 -30.20
CA GLY A 628 31.41 25.90 -29.87
C GLY A 628 31.54 26.34 -28.42
N VAL A 629 30.62 25.93 -27.53
CA VAL A 629 30.70 26.23 -26.09
C VAL A 629 31.89 25.48 -25.48
N LYS A 630 32.72 26.22 -24.74
CA LYS A 630 33.91 25.73 -24.04
C LYS A 630 33.86 26.03 -22.54
N GLU A 631 33.11 27.06 -22.15
CA GLU A 631 32.98 27.47 -20.76
C GLU A 631 31.59 28.08 -20.49
N ILE A 632 31.01 27.75 -19.34
CA ILE A 632 29.75 28.31 -18.82
C ILE A 632 30.06 29.10 -17.55
N GLN A 633 29.83 30.42 -17.58
CA GLN A 633 30.08 31.36 -16.48
C GLN A 633 28.80 31.68 -15.69
N GLY A 634 28.03 30.65 -15.39
CA GLY A 634 26.80 30.71 -14.60
C GLY A 634 26.41 29.31 -14.13
N ASN A 635 25.18 29.17 -13.68
CA ASN A 635 24.65 27.92 -13.14
C ASN A 635 24.07 27.02 -14.24
N LEU A 636 23.96 25.73 -13.93
CA LEU A 636 23.10 24.82 -14.69
C LEU A 636 21.74 24.79 -13.98
N VAL A 637 20.72 25.32 -14.64
CA VAL A 637 19.37 25.49 -14.08
C VAL A 637 18.41 24.52 -14.73
N LEU A 638 17.65 23.81 -13.91
CA LEU A 638 16.79 22.69 -14.27
C LEU A 638 15.34 23.13 -14.08
N ASP A 639 14.59 23.19 -15.17
CA ASP A 639 13.17 23.51 -15.15
C ASP A 639 12.34 22.24 -15.33
N GLU A 640 11.75 21.79 -14.22
CA GLU A 640 10.78 20.71 -14.18
C GLU A 640 9.35 21.18 -13.88
N SER A 641 9.08 22.49 -14.00
CA SER A 641 7.80 23.12 -13.63
C SER A 641 6.62 22.73 -14.52
N TYR A 642 6.85 21.92 -15.56
CA TYR A 642 5.79 21.41 -16.41
C TYR A 642 4.88 20.40 -15.68
N PHE A 643 5.41 19.67 -14.70
CA PHE A 643 4.64 18.81 -13.81
C PHE A 643 4.57 19.40 -12.40
N ASP A 644 3.64 18.89 -11.60
CA ASP A 644 3.53 19.20 -10.17
C ASP A 644 4.76 18.72 -9.36
N ALA A 645 4.74 19.02 -8.05
CA ALA A 645 5.80 18.63 -7.12
C ALA A 645 5.66 17.17 -6.61
N GLN A 646 4.62 16.43 -7.01
CA GLN A 646 4.36 15.09 -6.48
C GLN A 646 5.31 14.07 -7.12
N ARG A 647 6.28 13.57 -6.34
CA ARG A 647 7.37 12.71 -6.83
C ARG A 647 7.03 11.21 -6.86
N LEU A 648 5.92 10.76 -6.28
CA LEU A 648 5.47 9.36 -6.33
C LEU A 648 3.99 9.28 -6.67
N GLY A 649 3.51 8.14 -7.18
CA GLY A 649 2.07 7.89 -7.31
C GLY A 649 1.39 7.83 -5.94
N LEU A 650 0.17 8.37 -5.82
CA LEU A 650 -0.61 8.26 -4.58
C LEU A 650 -0.96 6.80 -4.30
N GLY A 651 -0.91 6.39 -3.03
CA GLY A 651 -1.19 5.01 -2.64
C GLY A 651 -0.19 3.99 -3.17
N TRP A 652 1.05 4.40 -3.44
CA TRP A 652 2.17 3.46 -3.66
C TRP A 652 2.73 3.02 -2.31
N ALA A 653 3.21 1.78 -2.25
CA ALA A 653 3.72 1.21 -1.02
C ALA A 653 5.11 1.78 -0.68
N TRP A 654 5.36 2.08 0.61
CA TRP A 654 6.65 2.63 1.05
C TRP A 654 7.80 1.62 0.93
N ASP A 655 7.50 0.33 1.10
CA ASP A 655 8.47 -0.78 1.05
C ASP A 655 8.88 -1.12 -0.39
N ASP A 656 8.25 -0.48 -1.39
CA ASP A 656 8.62 -0.61 -2.79
C ASP A 656 9.67 0.44 -3.23
N GLU A 657 10.04 1.40 -2.36
CA GLU A 657 10.87 2.58 -2.68
C GLU A 657 12.28 2.31 -3.24
N SER A 658 12.77 1.08 -3.10
CA SER A 658 14.06 0.63 -3.65
C SER A 658 13.96 0.00 -5.04
N TYR A 659 12.75 -0.32 -5.51
CA TYR A 659 12.55 -1.06 -6.75
C TYR A 659 12.24 -0.16 -7.94
N TYR A 660 12.77 -0.53 -9.11
CA TYR A 660 12.65 0.23 -10.35
C TYR A 660 11.22 0.54 -10.81
N TYR A 661 10.24 -0.24 -10.38
CA TYR A 661 8.83 -0.06 -10.75
C TYR A 661 8.12 0.99 -9.88
N ASN A 662 8.79 1.51 -8.85
CA ASN A 662 8.38 2.64 -8.00
C ASN A 662 9.41 3.80 -8.10
N PRO A 663 9.65 4.36 -9.30
CA PRO A 663 10.62 5.44 -9.48
C PRO A 663 10.04 6.79 -9.07
N THR A 664 10.92 7.74 -8.76
CA THR A 664 10.48 9.14 -8.58
C THR A 664 10.14 9.80 -9.92
N LEU A 665 9.12 10.65 -9.88
CA LEU A 665 8.49 11.27 -11.05
C LEU A 665 8.87 12.74 -11.14
N GLY A 666 9.22 13.22 -12.34
CA GLY A 666 9.47 14.64 -12.59
C GLY A 666 9.50 14.95 -14.08
N ALA A 667 9.10 16.16 -14.48
CA ALA A 667 9.03 16.53 -15.90
C ALA A 667 10.39 16.50 -16.62
N LEU A 668 11.48 16.59 -15.86
CA LEU A 668 12.84 16.40 -16.33
C LEU A 668 13.44 15.20 -15.61
N SER A 669 13.44 14.04 -16.27
CA SER A 669 13.89 12.77 -15.72
C SER A 669 14.68 12.03 -16.80
N VAL A 670 15.72 11.30 -16.40
CA VAL A 670 16.55 10.47 -17.29
C VAL A 670 16.58 9.06 -16.74
N ASN A 671 16.78 8.05 -17.59
CA ASN A 671 17.00 6.69 -17.15
C ASN A 671 15.84 6.16 -16.28
N ARG A 672 14.63 6.68 -16.51
CA ARG A 672 13.40 6.41 -15.73
C ARG A 672 13.52 6.74 -14.25
N GLY A 673 14.38 7.70 -13.91
CA GLY A 673 14.68 8.05 -12.52
C GLY A 673 15.46 6.96 -11.78
N THR A 674 16.24 6.13 -12.50
CA THR A 674 17.02 5.04 -11.88
C THR A 674 18.51 5.10 -12.23
N VAL A 675 19.32 4.51 -11.35
CA VAL A 675 20.66 4.00 -11.64
C VAL A 675 20.59 2.47 -11.69
N MET A 676 21.58 1.82 -12.31
CA MET A 676 21.69 0.36 -12.35
C MET A 676 22.94 -0.09 -11.59
N VAL A 677 22.76 -1.07 -10.72
CA VAL A 677 23.83 -1.75 -9.99
C VAL A 677 23.96 -3.14 -10.59
N GLU A 678 24.98 -3.36 -11.41
CA GLU A 678 25.40 -4.69 -11.81
C GLU A 678 26.23 -5.30 -10.68
N TYR A 679 26.00 -6.57 -10.36
CA TYR A 679 26.67 -7.25 -9.24
C TYR A 679 27.04 -8.69 -9.60
N GLU A 680 28.13 -9.17 -9.02
CA GLU A 680 28.58 -10.56 -9.15
C GLU A 680 29.33 -10.99 -7.88
N PRO A 681 29.37 -12.29 -7.55
CA PRO A 681 30.20 -12.74 -6.45
C PRO A 681 31.68 -12.41 -6.70
N ALA A 682 32.40 -12.06 -5.65
CA ALA A 682 33.84 -11.91 -5.70
C ALA A 682 34.54 -13.23 -6.05
N ALA A 683 35.83 -13.14 -6.37
CA ALA A 683 36.62 -14.33 -6.72
C ALA A 683 36.78 -15.35 -5.56
N LYS A 684 36.54 -14.95 -4.31
CA LYS A 684 36.69 -15.80 -3.12
C LYS A 684 35.60 -15.51 -2.09
N ALA A 685 35.18 -16.55 -1.38
CA ALA A 685 34.30 -16.39 -0.23
C ALA A 685 35.00 -15.58 0.88
N GLY A 686 34.22 -14.73 1.55
CA GLY A 686 34.67 -13.77 2.56
C GLY A 686 34.99 -12.37 2.00
N ASP A 687 35.26 -12.24 0.70
CA ASP A 687 35.47 -10.95 0.04
C ASP A 687 34.12 -10.23 -0.20
N ALA A 688 34.15 -8.91 -0.36
CA ALA A 688 32.95 -8.11 -0.63
C ALA A 688 32.44 -8.34 -2.05
N VAL A 689 31.12 -8.34 -2.25
CA VAL A 689 30.48 -8.51 -3.57
C VAL A 689 31.03 -7.50 -4.59
N SER A 690 31.34 -7.94 -5.81
CA SER A 690 31.79 -7.03 -6.88
C SER A 690 30.58 -6.30 -7.47
N PHE A 691 30.70 -5.00 -7.75
CA PHE A 691 29.61 -4.23 -8.35
C PHE A 691 30.10 -3.17 -9.34
N ASN A 692 29.21 -2.76 -10.23
CA ASN A 692 29.40 -1.64 -11.16
C ASN A 692 28.14 -0.77 -11.17
N LEU A 693 28.31 0.53 -10.91
CA LEU A 693 27.24 1.52 -10.96
C LEU A 693 27.16 2.16 -12.34
N LEU A 694 25.98 2.11 -12.96
CA LEU A 694 25.72 2.62 -14.30
C LEU A 694 24.52 3.59 -14.31
N PRO A 695 24.66 4.80 -14.90
CA PRO A 695 25.92 5.40 -15.34
C PRO A 695 26.86 5.66 -14.15
N LYS A 696 28.17 5.78 -14.42
CA LYS A 696 29.11 6.22 -13.40
C LYS A 696 28.80 7.68 -13.08
N THR A 697 28.32 7.94 -11.88
CA THR A 697 27.89 9.26 -11.46
C THR A 697 28.20 9.50 -9.99
N SER A 698 28.40 10.76 -9.62
CA SER A 698 28.52 11.21 -8.23
C SER A 698 27.16 11.37 -7.54
N TYR A 699 26.04 11.21 -8.27
CA TYR A 699 24.70 11.49 -7.75
C TYR A 699 24.17 10.44 -6.77
N ALA A 700 24.67 9.21 -6.85
CA ALA A 700 24.32 8.11 -5.95
C ALA A 700 25.58 7.53 -5.30
N GLU A 701 25.52 7.30 -3.99
CA GLU A 701 26.59 6.67 -3.21
C GLU A 701 26.26 5.19 -3.01
N VAL A 702 27.20 4.29 -3.32
CA VAL A 702 27.04 2.86 -3.04
C VAL A 702 27.91 2.45 -1.86
N ILE A 703 27.28 1.98 -0.78
CA ILE A 703 27.94 1.40 0.39
C ILE A 703 27.84 -0.12 0.27
N ASN A 704 28.98 -0.79 0.16
CA ASN A 704 29.03 -2.24 0.02
C ASN A 704 29.37 -2.92 1.35
N GLU A 705 28.34 -3.47 1.99
CA GLU A 705 28.41 -4.25 3.23
C GLU A 705 28.21 -5.75 2.97
N ALA A 706 27.85 -6.11 1.74
CA ALA A 706 27.59 -7.47 1.30
C ALA A 706 28.87 -8.29 1.18
N LYS A 707 28.74 -9.61 1.37
CA LYS A 707 29.84 -10.55 1.29
C LYS A 707 29.55 -11.69 0.34
N THR A 708 30.58 -12.14 -0.35
CA THR A 708 30.53 -13.38 -1.10
C THR A 708 30.72 -14.56 -0.16
N VAL A 709 29.90 -15.61 -0.32
CA VAL A 709 29.93 -16.80 0.53
C VAL A 709 30.13 -18.08 -0.29
N GLU A 710 30.47 -19.17 0.39
CA GLU A 710 30.64 -20.47 -0.26
C GLU A 710 29.34 -20.96 -0.92
N PRO A 711 29.42 -21.75 -2.01
CA PRO A 711 28.23 -22.34 -2.63
C PRO A 711 27.37 -23.13 -1.63
N GLY A 712 26.05 -23.04 -1.78
CA GLY A 712 25.08 -23.72 -0.92
C GLY A 712 24.78 -23.02 0.42
N GLN A 713 25.45 -21.91 0.74
CA GLN A 713 24.97 -20.99 1.78
C GLN A 713 23.76 -20.20 1.29
N GLU A 714 22.94 -19.72 2.23
CA GLU A 714 21.73 -18.95 1.91
C GLU A 714 22.08 -17.63 1.21
N ASN A 715 21.45 -17.39 0.05
CA ASN A 715 21.54 -16.10 -0.63
C ASN A 715 20.62 -15.10 0.07
N THR A 716 21.23 -14.18 0.81
CA THR A 716 20.55 -13.08 1.52
C THR A 716 20.92 -11.73 0.93
N PHE A 717 21.57 -11.71 -0.24
CA PHE A 717 22.01 -10.49 -0.91
C PHE A 717 20.83 -9.57 -1.21
N ALA A 718 20.94 -8.31 -0.82
CA ALA A 718 19.91 -7.30 -1.06
C ALA A 718 20.53 -5.95 -1.43
N ILE A 719 19.86 -5.24 -2.33
CA ILE A 719 20.18 -3.87 -2.73
C ILE A 719 19.06 -2.97 -2.22
N VAL A 720 19.38 -2.12 -1.25
CA VAL A 720 18.40 -1.28 -0.55
C VAL A 720 18.83 0.17 -0.64
N ARG A 721 17.92 1.07 -0.96
CA ARG A 721 18.19 2.51 -0.91
C ARG A 721 17.76 3.07 0.43
N ASP A 722 18.66 3.79 1.10
CA ASP A 722 18.36 4.52 2.33
C ASP A 722 17.25 5.56 2.04
N ARG A 723 16.19 5.50 2.85
CA ARG A 723 14.95 6.22 2.60
C ARG A 723 15.14 7.74 2.50
N GLY A 724 14.55 8.34 1.47
CA GLY A 724 14.67 9.79 1.22
C GLY A 724 16.07 10.26 0.83
N THR A 725 16.99 9.33 0.50
CA THR A 725 18.37 9.63 0.09
C THR A 725 18.74 8.96 -1.24
N ASN A 726 19.94 9.27 -1.74
CA ASN A 726 20.58 8.56 -2.86
C ASN A 726 21.72 7.64 -2.41
N THR A 727 21.67 7.16 -1.17
CA THR A 727 22.62 6.17 -0.66
C THR A 727 22.05 4.77 -0.87
N ILE A 728 22.76 3.93 -1.62
CA ILE A 728 22.39 2.56 -1.96
C ILE A 728 23.30 1.63 -1.17
N ARG A 729 22.73 0.70 -0.40
CA ARG A 729 23.44 -0.32 0.37
C ARG A 729 23.33 -1.67 -0.31
N LEU A 730 24.48 -2.31 -0.50
CA LEU A 730 24.56 -3.74 -0.81
C LEU A 730 24.76 -4.48 0.50
N THR A 731 23.84 -5.36 0.87
CA THR A 731 23.87 -6.08 2.16
C THR A 731 23.72 -7.59 1.95
N GLY A 732 23.93 -8.36 3.02
CA GLY A 732 23.72 -9.81 3.01
C GLY A 732 24.82 -10.63 2.32
N ASN A 733 24.50 -11.89 2.02
CA ASN A 733 25.44 -12.87 1.49
C ASN A 733 25.09 -13.28 0.06
N LEU A 734 26.05 -13.25 -0.87
CA LEU A 734 25.91 -13.70 -2.26
C LEU A 734 26.79 -14.95 -2.52
N PRO A 735 26.21 -16.13 -2.83
CA PRO A 735 26.99 -17.34 -3.09
C PRO A 735 27.91 -17.25 -4.32
N LEU A 736 29.09 -17.90 -4.25
CA LEU A 736 30.11 -17.94 -5.31
C LEU A 736 29.60 -18.49 -6.66
N ASP A 737 28.60 -19.35 -6.63
CA ASP A 737 27.98 -19.96 -7.81
C ASP A 737 26.83 -19.13 -8.41
N HIS A 738 26.56 -17.94 -7.84
CA HIS A 738 25.62 -16.99 -8.43
C HIS A 738 26.18 -16.44 -9.75
N PRO A 739 25.40 -16.41 -10.86
CA PRO A 739 25.91 -15.99 -12.17
C PRO A 739 26.19 -14.48 -12.30
N GLY A 740 25.91 -13.70 -11.26
CA GLY A 740 25.79 -12.25 -11.31
C GLY A 740 24.48 -11.80 -11.95
N ASP A 741 24.07 -10.57 -11.68
CA ASP A 741 22.89 -9.95 -12.27
C ASP A 741 22.97 -8.41 -12.18
N TYR A 742 21.86 -7.72 -12.38
CA TYR A 742 21.74 -6.29 -12.15
C TYR A 742 20.38 -5.93 -11.54
N GLU A 743 20.37 -4.86 -10.76
CA GLU A 743 19.14 -4.23 -10.30
C GLU A 743 19.11 -2.76 -10.69
N ARG A 744 17.91 -2.23 -10.94
CA ARG A 744 17.69 -0.79 -11.11
C ARG A 744 17.13 -0.21 -9.82
N VAL A 745 17.76 0.85 -9.36
CA VAL A 745 17.43 1.50 -8.10
C VAL A 745 16.97 2.93 -8.39
N PRO A 746 15.77 3.35 -7.95
CA PRO A 746 15.31 4.72 -8.04
C PRO A 746 16.27 5.72 -7.39
N VAL A 747 16.28 6.95 -7.86
CA VAL A 747 16.97 8.08 -7.21
C VAL A 747 15.97 9.16 -6.83
N GLU A 748 16.30 9.95 -5.81
CA GLU A 748 15.60 11.16 -5.40
C GLU A 748 15.94 12.34 -6.31
N GLU A 749 15.01 13.30 -6.39
CA GLU A 749 15.21 14.59 -7.09
C GLU A 749 15.62 14.41 -8.57
N PRO A 750 14.74 13.83 -9.42
CA PRO A 750 15.10 13.37 -10.76
C PRO A 750 15.65 14.47 -11.67
N ALA A 751 15.20 15.72 -11.52
CA ALA A 751 15.76 16.84 -12.28
C ALA A 751 17.24 17.08 -11.96
N LYS A 752 17.63 17.00 -10.68
CA LYS A 752 19.04 17.15 -10.26
C LYS A 752 19.89 15.96 -10.73
N TYR A 753 19.31 14.77 -10.83
CA TYR A 753 19.97 13.64 -11.47
C TYR A 753 20.29 13.94 -12.95
N VAL A 754 19.31 14.44 -13.72
CA VAL A 754 19.54 14.88 -15.11
C VAL A 754 20.66 15.93 -15.18
N GLY A 755 20.60 16.95 -14.33
CA GLY A 755 21.59 18.01 -14.32
C GLY A 755 23.00 17.53 -13.96
N THR A 756 23.12 16.59 -13.02
CA THR A 756 24.40 15.99 -12.63
C THR A 756 25.00 15.22 -13.79
N LEU A 757 24.22 14.35 -14.43
CA LEU A 757 24.68 13.58 -15.60
C LEU A 757 25.04 14.48 -16.78
N LEU A 758 24.25 15.53 -17.05
CA LEU A 758 24.56 16.47 -18.12
C LEU A 758 25.85 17.25 -17.82
N LYS A 759 26.04 17.68 -16.57
CA LYS A 759 27.27 18.35 -16.15
C LYS A 759 28.48 17.42 -16.30
N GLU A 760 28.39 16.17 -15.83
CA GLU A 760 29.44 15.16 -15.95
C GLU A 760 29.77 14.87 -17.44
N ALA A 761 28.74 14.75 -18.29
CA ALA A 761 28.92 14.58 -19.74
C ALA A 761 29.59 15.80 -20.39
N LEU A 762 29.16 17.02 -20.08
CA LEU A 762 29.76 18.26 -20.59
C LEU A 762 31.23 18.40 -20.18
N GLU A 763 31.57 18.10 -18.93
CA GLU A 763 32.94 18.12 -18.42
C GLU A 763 33.82 17.08 -19.12
N SER A 764 33.28 15.87 -19.37
CA SER A 764 33.97 14.82 -20.14
C SER A 764 34.26 15.23 -21.59
N GLU A 765 33.37 16.06 -22.16
CA GLU A 765 33.50 16.63 -23.50
C GLU A 765 34.40 17.89 -23.55
N GLY A 766 34.91 18.34 -22.40
CA GLY A 766 35.84 19.46 -22.27
C GLY A 766 35.18 20.84 -22.06
N VAL A 767 33.88 20.89 -21.79
CA VAL A 767 33.17 22.12 -21.41
C VAL A 767 33.36 22.37 -19.92
N ARG A 768 33.85 23.54 -19.55
CA ARG A 768 34.14 23.90 -18.14
C ARG A 768 33.02 24.73 -17.53
N PHE A 769 32.73 24.51 -16.26
CA PHE A 769 31.91 25.42 -15.46
C PHE A 769 32.80 26.35 -14.64
N ALA A 770 32.38 27.61 -14.47
CA ALA A 770 33.11 28.56 -13.63
C ALA A 770 33.11 28.12 -12.16
N PRO A 771 34.14 28.48 -11.37
CA PRO A 771 34.13 28.23 -9.94
C PRO A 771 32.88 28.83 -9.28
N GLY A 772 32.17 28.03 -8.48
CA GLY A 772 30.93 28.44 -7.83
C GLY A 772 29.67 28.23 -8.66
N SER A 773 29.75 27.67 -9.87
CA SER A 773 28.57 27.22 -10.61
C SER A 773 27.83 26.12 -9.85
N GLU A 774 26.53 26.32 -9.65
CA GLU A 774 25.64 25.40 -8.95
C GLU A 774 24.65 24.70 -9.89
N LEU A 775 24.08 23.59 -9.40
CA LEU A 775 22.91 22.94 -9.97
C LEU A 775 21.67 23.46 -9.26
N LEU A 776 20.82 24.21 -9.98
CA LEU A 776 19.62 24.83 -9.43
C LEU A 776 18.36 24.23 -10.06
N VAL A 777 17.26 24.18 -9.30
CA VAL A 777 15.94 23.83 -9.83
C VAL A 777 15.08 25.08 -9.78
N SER A 778 14.68 25.58 -10.94
CA SER A 778 13.89 26.81 -11.08
C SER A 778 13.26 26.89 -12.47
N PRO A 779 12.07 27.51 -12.60
CA PRO A 779 11.51 27.82 -13.92
C PRO A 779 12.48 28.63 -14.78
N VAL A 780 12.51 28.33 -16.09
CA VAL A 780 13.25 29.12 -17.07
C VAL A 780 12.65 30.54 -17.14
N PRO A 781 13.46 31.61 -16.95
CA PRO A 781 12.94 32.97 -16.97
C PRO A 781 12.50 33.35 -18.39
N HIS A 782 11.48 34.20 -18.51
CA HIS A 782 10.98 34.69 -19.81
C HIS A 782 12.02 35.44 -20.64
N THR A 783 13.11 35.90 -20.02
CA THR A 783 14.24 36.57 -20.68
C THR A 783 15.27 35.60 -21.27
N ALA A 784 15.21 34.30 -20.94
CA ALA A 784 16.13 33.31 -21.47
C ALA A 784 15.93 33.12 -22.98
N VAL A 785 17.03 32.88 -23.69
CA VAL A 785 17.04 32.66 -25.14
C VAL A 785 17.09 31.17 -25.41
N LYS A 786 16.10 30.65 -26.14
CA LYS A 786 16.07 29.24 -26.56
C LYS A 786 17.23 28.95 -27.52
N TRP A 787 17.99 27.91 -27.22
CA TRP A 787 19.13 27.44 -27.99
C TRP A 787 18.75 26.26 -28.89
N ASN A 788 18.03 25.28 -28.35
CA ASN A 788 17.61 24.10 -29.10
C ASN A 788 16.35 23.45 -28.51
N GLU A 789 15.77 22.54 -29.26
CA GLU A 789 14.74 21.60 -28.83
C GLU A 789 15.11 20.20 -29.29
N PHE A 790 15.00 19.23 -28.38
CA PHE A 790 15.13 17.82 -28.69
C PHE A 790 13.76 17.16 -28.56
N ALA A 791 13.33 16.48 -29.61
CA ALA A 791 12.08 15.72 -29.63
C ALA A 791 12.33 14.25 -29.31
N SER A 792 11.41 13.65 -28.55
CA SER A 792 11.38 12.21 -28.30
C SER A 792 11.02 11.43 -29.57
N GLN A 793 10.98 10.10 -29.45
CA GLN A 793 10.25 9.26 -30.41
C GLN A 793 8.74 9.56 -30.37
N PRO A 794 7.99 9.29 -31.45
CA PRO A 794 6.55 9.53 -31.48
C PRO A 794 5.79 8.64 -30.49
N LEU A 795 4.61 9.10 -30.07
CA LEU A 795 3.79 8.47 -29.03
C LEU A 795 3.49 7.00 -29.31
N LYS A 796 3.35 6.59 -30.58
CA LYS A 796 3.18 5.17 -30.94
C LYS A 796 4.31 4.26 -30.44
N GLU A 797 5.56 4.71 -30.49
CA GLU A 797 6.70 3.94 -29.98
C GLU A 797 6.72 3.93 -28.45
N ILE A 798 6.40 5.07 -27.82
CA ILE A 798 6.29 5.21 -26.36
C ILE A 798 5.20 4.29 -25.80
N VAL A 799 4.02 4.26 -26.43
CA VAL A 799 2.89 3.40 -26.04
C VAL A 799 3.20 1.93 -26.30
N SER A 800 3.87 1.60 -27.41
CA SER A 800 4.36 0.25 -27.68
C SER A 800 5.31 -0.22 -26.57
N TYR A 801 6.33 0.57 -26.24
CA TYR A 801 7.24 0.23 -25.16
C TYR A 801 6.52 0.03 -23.83
N LEU A 802 5.71 1.03 -23.43
CA LEU A 802 4.94 1.03 -22.20
C LEU A 802 4.10 -0.23 -22.06
N ASN A 803 3.32 -0.60 -23.09
CA ASN A 803 2.41 -1.74 -23.02
C ASN A 803 3.16 -3.08 -23.06
N LYS A 804 4.19 -3.21 -23.92
CA LYS A 804 4.99 -4.44 -24.05
C LYS A 804 5.82 -4.74 -22.81
N LYS A 805 6.43 -3.71 -22.19
CA LYS A 805 7.28 -3.83 -21.00
C LYS A 805 6.54 -3.61 -19.70
N SER A 806 5.30 -3.12 -19.76
CA SER A 806 4.50 -2.78 -18.58
C SER A 806 5.15 -1.72 -17.69
N ASP A 807 5.79 -0.73 -18.30
CA ASP A 807 6.62 0.24 -17.59
C ASP A 807 5.78 1.28 -16.83
N ASN A 808 5.92 1.33 -15.50
CA ASN A 808 5.15 2.22 -14.63
C ASN A 808 5.55 3.68 -14.82
N PHE A 809 6.85 3.96 -14.96
CA PHE A 809 7.35 5.31 -15.18
C PHE A 809 6.73 5.94 -16.42
N TYR A 810 6.74 5.22 -17.54
CA TYR A 810 6.16 5.71 -18.80
C TYR A 810 4.66 6.01 -18.65
N ALA A 811 3.93 5.17 -17.90
CA ALA A 811 2.50 5.37 -17.68
C ALA A 811 2.19 6.62 -16.85
N GLU A 812 2.95 6.89 -15.79
CA GLU A 812 2.76 8.09 -14.96
C GLU A 812 3.17 9.37 -15.69
N MET A 813 4.29 9.33 -16.43
CA MET A 813 4.73 10.47 -17.26
C MET A 813 3.69 10.81 -18.34
N LEU A 814 3.07 9.79 -18.94
CA LEU A 814 2.01 9.97 -19.92
C LEU A 814 0.73 10.51 -19.29
N LEU A 815 0.35 10.02 -18.10
CA LEU A 815 -0.81 10.53 -17.36
C LEU A 815 -0.66 12.02 -17.02
N LYS A 816 0.48 12.41 -16.44
CA LYS A 816 0.75 13.83 -16.13
C LYS A 816 0.81 14.69 -17.40
N THR A 817 1.34 14.15 -18.50
CA THR A 817 1.34 14.86 -19.80
C THR A 817 -0.06 15.08 -20.33
N LEU A 818 -0.98 14.11 -20.20
CA LEU A 818 -2.39 14.29 -20.55
C LEU A 818 -3.01 15.46 -19.77
N GLY A 819 -2.77 15.52 -18.45
CA GLY A 819 -3.20 16.64 -17.62
C GLY A 819 -2.63 17.97 -18.11
N ALA A 820 -1.31 18.03 -18.34
CA ALA A 820 -0.64 19.25 -18.77
C ALA A 820 -1.19 19.76 -20.13
N VAL A 821 -1.36 18.87 -21.10
CA VAL A 821 -1.80 19.23 -22.46
C VAL A 821 -3.29 19.58 -22.51
N LYS A 822 -4.15 18.86 -21.79
CA LYS A 822 -5.62 19.02 -21.91
C LYS A 822 -6.24 19.89 -20.85
N LYS A 823 -5.61 20.02 -19.69
CA LYS A 823 -6.12 20.81 -18.55
C LYS A 823 -5.19 21.97 -18.17
N GLY A 824 -3.96 22.01 -18.70
CA GLY A 824 -2.96 23.02 -18.32
C GLY A 824 -2.26 22.72 -17.00
N GLU A 825 -2.46 21.53 -16.44
CA GLU A 825 -1.90 21.12 -15.14
C GLU A 825 -1.27 19.72 -15.25
N GLY A 826 0.05 19.65 -15.10
CA GLY A 826 0.80 18.40 -15.18
C GLY A 826 0.74 17.56 -13.90
N SER A 827 -0.47 17.17 -13.49
CA SER A 827 -0.71 16.36 -12.29
C SER A 827 -1.39 15.03 -12.62
N ALA A 828 -1.23 14.05 -11.74
CA ALA A 828 -1.89 12.75 -11.88
C ALA A 828 -3.42 12.91 -11.81
N ALA A 829 -3.92 13.79 -10.93
CA ALA A 829 -5.35 14.09 -10.81
C ALA A 829 -5.94 14.68 -12.10
N ALA A 830 -5.29 15.69 -12.69
CA ALA A 830 -5.73 16.27 -13.95
C ALA A 830 -5.66 15.26 -15.11
N GLY A 831 -4.61 14.43 -15.14
CA GLY A 831 -4.49 13.32 -16.09
C GLY A 831 -5.60 12.29 -15.96
N ALA A 832 -5.91 11.86 -14.73
CA ALA A 832 -6.97 10.89 -14.45
C ALA A 832 -8.34 11.42 -14.88
N GLN A 833 -8.61 12.72 -14.69
CA GLN A 833 -9.81 13.36 -15.20
C GLN A 833 -9.90 13.26 -16.73
N VAL A 834 -8.80 13.51 -17.45
CA VAL A 834 -8.77 13.38 -18.92
C VAL A 834 -9.03 11.94 -19.36
N VAL A 835 -8.49 10.96 -18.63
CA VAL A 835 -8.75 9.55 -18.89
C VAL A 835 -10.23 9.21 -18.67
N GLN A 836 -10.83 9.65 -17.56
CA GLN A 836 -12.26 9.44 -17.29
C GLN A 836 -13.15 10.08 -18.38
N GLU A 837 -12.83 11.29 -18.84
CA GLU A 837 -13.51 11.95 -19.95
C GLU A 837 -13.38 11.16 -21.26
N ALA A 838 -12.22 10.55 -21.52
CA ALA A 838 -12.02 9.67 -22.67
C ALA A 838 -12.84 8.37 -22.57
N VAL A 839 -12.92 7.75 -21.38
CA VAL A 839 -13.78 6.58 -21.12
C VAL A 839 -15.25 6.92 -21.39
N GLN A 840 -15.72 8.07 -20.92
CA GLN A 840 -17.08 8.56 -21.18
C GLN A 840 -17.34 8.78 -22.66
N ALA A 841 -16.39 9.39 -23.38
CA ALA A 841 -16.50 9.58 -24.83
C ALA A 841 -16.56 8.26 -25.61
N MET A 842 -16.03 7.17 -25.05
CA MET A 842 -16.12 5.81 -25.59
C MET A 842 -17.41 5.07 -25.18
N GLY A 843 -18.31 5.71 -24.44
CA GLY A 843 -19.59 5.16 -23.99
C GLY A 843 -19.55 4.48 -22.62
N GLY A 844 -18.46 4.63 -21.87
CA GLY A 844 -18.33 4.12 -20.50
C GLY A 844 -18.92 5.05 -19.45
N LYS A 845 -19.12 4.51 -18.24
CA LYS A 845 -19.46 5.30 -17.05
C LYS A 845 -18.18 5.68 -16.30
N ALA A 846 -18.25 6.73 -15.47
CA ALA A 846 -17.14 7.21 -14.64
C ALA A 846 -17.34 6.91 -13.14
N ASN A 847 -18.03 5.81 -12.84
CA ASN A 847 -18.26 5.32 -11.48
C ASN A 847 -17.18 4.30 -11.07
N PHE A 848 -15.92 4.72 -11.20
CA PHE A 848 -14.73 3.97 -10.85
C PHE A 848 -13.66 4.93 -10.31
N ASP A 849 -12.66 4.42 -9.60
CA ASP A 849 -11.58 5.21 -9.04
C ASP A 849 -10.28 4.96 -9.82
N MET A 850 -9.65 6.04 -10.27
CA MET A 850 -8.33 6.04 -10.92
C MET A 850 -7.53 7.21 -10.36
N VAL A 851 -6.38 6.91 -9.77
CA VAL A 851 -5.51 7.91 -9.11
C VAL A 851 -4.08 7.91 -9.66
N ASP A 852 -3.67 6.85 -10.37
CA ASP A 852 -2.39 6.75 -11.07
C ASP A 852 -2.60 6.24 -12.51
N GLY A 853 -1.55 6.27 -13.33
CA GLY A 853 -1.61 5.86 -14.74
C GLY A 853 -1.18 4.41 -14.96
N SER A 854 -0.41 3.87 -14.02
CA SER A 854 0.25 2.57 -14.11
C SER A 854 -0.57 1.41 -13.58
N GLY A 855 -1.48 1.67 -12.64
CA GLY A 855 -2.21 0.64 -11.91
C GLY A 855 -1.43 0.03 -10.74
N LEU A 856 -0.31 0.64 -10.31
CA LEU A 856 0.48 0.14 -9.19
C LEU A 856 -0.21 0.39 -7.85
N THR A 857 -0.97 1.48 -7.71
CA THR A 857 -1.76 1.69 -6.49
C THR A 857 -3.03 0.83 -6.44
N ARG A 858 -3.32 0.37 -5.22
CA ARG A 858 -4.58 -0.30 -4.87
C ARG A 858 -5.75 0.65 -4.60
N TYR A 859 -5.53 1.96 -4.70
CA TYR A 859 -6.62 2.94 -4.72
C TYR A 859 -7.40 2.89 -6.04
N ASN A 860 -6.79 2.35 -7.10
CA ASN A 860 -7.51 2.12 -8.35
C ASN A 860 -8.53 1.00 -8.17
N LEU A 861 -9.77 1.29 -8.55
CA LEU A 861 -10.90 0.37 -8.49
C LEU A 861 -11.69 0.50 -9.79
N ILE A 862 -11.61 -0.52 -10.64
CA ILE A 862 -12.23 -0.54 -11.96
C ILE A 862 -12.79 -1.94 -12.24
N SER A 863 -13.81 -2.01 -13.11
CA SER A 863 -14.46 -3.27 -13.44
C SER A 863 -14.02 -3.82 -14.79
N ALA A 864 -14.19 -5.13 -14.99
CA ALA A 864 -13.95 -5.78 -16.28
C ALA A 864 -14.81 -5.15 -17.40
N ARG A 865 -16.03 -4.72 -17.07
CA ARG A 865 -16.91 -3.99 -17.99
C ARG A 865 -16.33 -2.64 -18.40
N HIS A 866 -15.80 -1.85 -17.47
CA HIS A 866 -15.15 -0.57 -17.80
C HIS A 866 -13.97 -0.77 -18.77
N ILE A 867 -13.10 -1.74 -18.50
CA ILE A 867 -11.97 -2.04 -19.40
C ILE A 867 -12.47 -2.48 -20.78
N ALA A 868 -13.45 -3.38 -20.83
CA ALA A 868 -14.00 -3.85 -22.09
C ALA A 868 -14.68 -2.74 -22.90
N THR A 869 -15.35 -1.78 -22.25
CA THR A 869 -15.91 -0.61 -22.92
C THR A 869 -14.83 0.24 -23.58
N VAL A 870 -13.67 0.41 -22.93
CA VAL A 870 -12.53 1.13 -23.51
C VAL A 870 -11.94 0.37 -24.69
N LEU A 871 -11.78 -0.95 -24.58
CA LEU A 871 -11.31 -1.79 -25.69
C LEU A 871 -12.28 -1.73 -26.89
N GLU A 872 -13.59 -1.76 -26.65
CA GLU A 872 -14.61 -1.61 -27.69
C GLU A 872 -14.60 -0.21 -28.31
N GLY A 873 -14.43 0.82 -27.49
CA GLY A 873 -14.32 2.21 -27.93
C GLY A 873 -13.10 2.40 -28.84
N MET A 874 -11.94 1.87 -28.44
CA MET A 874 -10.71 1.93 -29.23
C MET A 874 -10.81 1.18 -30.54
N ALA A 875 -11.56 0.07 -30.61
CA ALA A 875 -11.82 -0.65 -31.86
C ALA A 875 -12.55 0.20 -32.93
N LYS A 876 -13.13 1.34 -32.53
CA LYS A 876 -13.83 2.30 -33.41
C LYS A 876 -13.00 3.56 -33.69
N GLN A 877 -11.82 3.71 -33.07
CA GLN A 877 -10.96 4.89 -33.23
C GLN A 877 -9.99 4.75 -34.41
N PRO A 878 -9.59 5.85 -35.06
CA PRO A 878 -8.56 5.83 -36.10
C PRO A 878 -7.23 5.23 -35.63
N ALA A 879 -6.89 5.41 -34.35
CA ALA A 879 -5.65 4.90 -33.75
C ALA A 879 -5.71 3.42 -33.35
N PHE A 880 -6.76 2.67 -33.73
CA PHE A 880 -6.95 1.28 -33.32
C PHE A 880 -5.76 0.37 -33.65
N SER A 881 -5.28 0.40 -34.89
CA SER A 881 -4.17 -0.47 -35.32
C SER A 881 -2.89 -0.24 -34.51
N THR A 882 -2.62 1.03 -34.17
CA THR A 882 -1.48 1.43 -33.33
C THR A 882 -1.67 0.94 -31.89
N TYR A 883 -2.88 1.12 -31.35
CA TYR A 883 -3.21 0.66 -30.00
C TYR A 883 -3.13 -0.87 -29.87
N GLU A 884 -3.75 -1.62 -30.78
CA GLU A 884 -3.73 -3.09 -30.78
C GLU A 884 -2.31 -3.65 -30.97
N ALA A 885 -1.51 -3.06 -31.87
CA ALA A 885 -0.12 -3.47 -32.09
C ALA A 885 0.79 -3.22 -30.87
N SER A 886 0.45 -2.24 -30.04
CA SER A 886 1.19 -1.93 -28.81
C SER A 886 1.04 -3.01 -27.72
N LEU A 887 -0.03 -3.80 -27.75
CA LEU A 887 -0.32 -4.80 -26.71
C LEU A 887 0.55 -6.06 -26.89
N PRO A 888 1.06 -6.68 -25.81
CA PRO A 888 1.76 -7.97 -25.88
C PRO A 888 0.97 -9.02 -26.68
N VAL A 889 1.68 -9.76 -27.53
CA VAL A 889 1.10 -10.84 -28.33
C VAL A 889 1.46 -12.18 -27.72
N ALA A 890 0.45 -13.01 -27.46
CA ALA A 890 0.60 -14.35 -26.88
C ALA A 890 1.59 -15.22 -27.65
N GLY A 891 2.58 -15.74 -26.94
CA GLY A 891 3.64 -16.59 -27.49
C GLY A 891 4.67 -15.88 -28.38
N VAL A 892 4.65 -14.54 -28.45
CA VAL A 892 5.52 -13.77 -29.34
C VAL A 892 6.38 -12.77 -28.57
N ASP A 893 5.76 -11.85 -27.82
CA ASP A 893 6.50 -10.72 -27.24
C ASP A 893 5.92 -10.20 -25.92
N GLY A 894 6.59 -9.17 -25.39
CA GLY A 894 6.21 -8.50 -24.15
C GLY A 894 6.06 -9.46 -22.97
N THR A 895 5.09 -9.16 -22.11
CA THR A 895 4.76 -9.99 -20.93
C THR A 895 4.04 -11.30 -21.26
N LEU A 896 3.68 -11.55 -22.53
CA LEU A 896 3.01 -12.77 -22.97
C LEU A 896 3.90 -13.70 -23.81
N LYS A 897 5.17 -13.35 -24.01
CA LYS A 897 6.12 -14.10 -24.85
C LYS A 897 6.21 -15.60 -24.52
N ASN A 898 6.05 -15.95 -23.25
CA ASN A 898 6.16 -17.33 -22.74
C ASN A 898 4.80 -17.94 -22.35
N ARG A 899 3.68 -17.24 -22.58
CA ARG A 899 2.32 -17.69 -22.22
C ARG A 899 1.56 -18.08 -23.47
N LEU A 900 0.66 -19.06 -23.33
CA LEU A 900 -0.28 -19.50 -24.39
C LEU A 900 0.36 -20.02 -25.70
N VAL A 901 1.67 -20.34 -25.72
CA VAL A 901 2.45 -20.68 -26.94
C VAL A 901 1.86 -21.84 -27.74
N GLU A 902 1.37 -22.89 -27.07
CA GLU A 902 0.84 -24.10 -27.72
C GLU A 902 -0.69 -24.16 -27.72
N THR A 903 -1.34 -23.00 -27.71
CA THR A 903 -2.80 -22.89 -27.62
C THR A 903 -3.40 -22.21 -28.85
N ALA A 904 -4.73 -22.25 -28.97
CA ALA A 904 -5.45 -21.52 -30.03
C ALA A 904 -5.34 -19.99 -29.90
N ALA A 905 -4.91 -19.50 -28.73
CA ALA A 905 -4.71 -18.08 -28.47
C ALA A 905 -3.31 -17.58 -28.88
N ALA A 906 -2.38 -18.49 -29.21
CA ALA A 906 -1.06 -18.14 -29.69
C ALA A 906 -1.18 -17.25 -30.95
N HIS A 907 -0.43 -16.15 -30.99
CA HIS A 907 -0.46 -15.14 -32.06
C HIS A 907 -1.80 -14.40 -32.26
N SER A 908 -2.91 -14.85 -31.67
CA SER A 908 -4.25 -14.28 -31.89
C SER A 908 -4.77 -13.46 -30.72
N LEU A 909 -4.16 -13.59 -29.53
CA LEU A 909 -4.41 -12.73 -28.37
C LEU A 909 -3.41 -11.56 -28.33
N HIS A 910 -3.95 -10.36 -28.36
CA HIS A 910 -3.24 -9.10 -28.13
C HIS A 910 -3.77 -8.51 -26.81
N ALA A 911 -3.02 -8.65 -25.72
CA ALA A 911 -3.54 -8.33 -24.40
C ALA A 911 -2.49 -7.76 -23.44
N LYS A 912 -2.95 -6.88 -22.55
CA LYS A 912 -2.17 -6.40 -21.43
C LYS A 912 -2.35 -7.33 -20.23
N THR A 913 -1.24 -7.63 -19.57
CA THR A 913 -1.18 -8.35 -18.29
C THR A 913 -1.16 -7.38 -17.11
N GLY A 914 -1.51 -7.86 -15.92
CA GLY A 914 -1.22 -7.18 -14.67
C GLY A 914 -1.09 -8.16 -13.51
N SER A 915 -0.10 -7.94 -12.65
CA SER A 915 0.17 -8.75 -11.47
C SER A 915 0.59 -7.85 -10.32
N MET A 916 0.04 -8.14 -9.13
CA MET A 916 0.47 -7.68 -7.82
C MET A 916 0.09 -8.77 -6.80
N THR A 917 0.59 -8.72 -5.58
CA THR A 917 0.22 -9.70 -4.53
C THR A 917 -1.30 -9.84 -4.38
N GLY A 918 -1.86 -11.04 -4.63
CA GLY A 918 -3.31 -11.29 -4.54
C GLY A 918 -4.16 -10.58 -5.62
N VAL A 919 -3.55 -10.08 -6.69
CA VAL A 919 -4.22 -9.42 -7.83
C VAL A 919 -3.62 -9.93 -9.14
N ASN A 920 -4.47 -10.35 -10.08
CA ASN A 920 -4.04 -10.82 -11.38
C ASN A 920 -5.02 -10.39 -12.47
N SER A 921 -4.55 -9.94 -13.62
CA SER A 921 -5.43 -9.52 -14.71
C SER A 921 -4.86 -9.74 -16.10
N LEU A 922 -5.78 -9.93 -17.06
CA LEU A 922 -5.47 -10.10 -18.48
C LEU A 922 -6.64 -9.54 -19.31
N SER A 923 -6.40 -8.49 -20.09
CA SER A 923 -7.43 -7.89 -20.94
C SER A 923 -6.91 -7.48 -22.31
N GLY A 924 -7.72 -7.70 -23.36
CA GLY A 924 -7.34 -7.35 -24.72
C GLY A 924 -8.28 -7.88 -25.79
N TYR A 925 -7.74 -8.01 -27.01
CA TYR A 925 -8.43 -8.50 -28.20
C TYR A 925 -8.00 -9.94 -28.49
N LEU A 926 -8.97 -10.79 -28.84
CA LEU A 926 -8.75 -12.18 -29.19
C LEU A 926 -9.48 -12.48 -30.50
N THR A 927 -8.80 -13.12 -31.44
CA THR A 927 -9.45 -13.72 -32.62
C THR A 927 -9.62 -15.22 -32.41
N THR A 928 -10.85 -15.73 -32.47
CA THR A 928 -11.13 -17.17 -32.32
C THR A 928 -10.66 -17.97 -33.55
N LYS A 929 -10.62 -19.30 -33.42
CA LYS A 929 -10.37 -20.20 -34.58
C LYS A 929 -11.34 -19.99 -35.74
N SER A 930 -12.60 -19.63 -35.46
CA SER A 930 -13.62 -19.35 -36.49
C SER A 930 -13.47 -17.96 -37.12
N GLY A 931 -12.57 -17.12 -36.59
CA GLY A 931 -12.31 -15.76 -37.06
C GLY A 931 -13.15 -14.68 -36.39
N GLU A 932 -13.96 -15.02 -35.37
CA GLU A 932 -14.73 -14.05 -34.61
C GLU A 932 -13.78 -13.20 -33.73
N ARG A 933 -13.96 -11.88 -33.75
CA ARG A 933 -13.17 -10.95 -32.94
C ARG A 933 -13.86 -10.68 -31.61
N LEU A 934 -13.14 -10.92 -30.53
CA LEU A 934 -13.61 -10.82 -29.17
C LEU A 934 -12.78 -9.82 -28.36
N ILE A 935 -13.45 -9.19 -27.41
CA ILE A 935 -12.83 -8.57 -26.24
C ILE A 935 -12.88 -9.59 -25.10
N VAL A 936 -11.75 -9.76 -24.42
CA VAL A 936 -11.65 -10.53 -23.18
C VAL A 936 -11.12 -9.59 -22.11
N SER A 937 -11.80 -9.52 -20.96
CA SER A 937 -11.30 -8.82 -19.78
C SER A 937 -11.46 -9.68 -18.55
N ILE A 938 -10.36 -9.93 -17.85
CA ILE A 938 -10.27 -10.80 -16.67
C ILE A 938 -9.53 -10.03 -15.58
N ILE A 939 -10.14 -9.91 -14.40
CA ILE A 939 -9.55 -9.32 -13.19
C ILE A 939 -9.86 -10.22 -12.00
N PHE A 940 -8.82 -10.72 -11.34
CA PHE A 940 -8.85 -11.55 -10.15
C PHE A 940 -8.27 -10.78 -8.97
N ASN A 941 -8.97 -10.76 -7.84
CA ASN A 941 -8.53 -10.15 -6.58
C ASN A 941 -8.79 -11.11 -5.42
N GLY A 942 -8.08 -10.91 -4.31
CA GLY A 942 -8.42 -11.50 -3.01
C GLY A 942 -7.94 -12.93 -2.80
N PHE A 943 -7.16 -13.50 -3.72
CA PHE A 943 -6.55 -14.81 -3.50
C PHE A 943 -5.32 -14.74 -2.59
N VAL A 944 -5.11 -15.82 -1.83
CA VAL A 944 -3.99 -15.97 -0.89
C VAL A 944 -3.01 -17.06 -1.30
N GLU A 945 -3.44 -17.92 -2.21
CA GLU A 945 -2.72 -19.04 -2.81
C GLU A 945 -1.65 -18.55 -3.79
N ASP A 946 -0.89 -19.51 -4.34
CA ASP A 946 0.16 -19.27 -5.32
C ASP A 946 -0.39 -18.54 -6.57
N GLU A 947 0.33 -17.51 -7.01
CA GLU A 947 -0.03 -16.71 -8.18
C GLU A 947 -0.07 -17.54 -9.47
N ASP A 948 0.78 -18.55 -9.60
CA ASP A 948 0.90 -19.38 -10.80
C ASP A 948 -0.43 -20.05 -11.17
N PHE A 949 -1.20 -20.51 -10.17
CA PHE A 949 -2.53 -21.08 -10.40
C PHE A 949 -3.48 -20.09 -11.07
N PHE A 950 -3.46 -18.81 -10.69
CA PHE A 950 -4.36 -17.79 -11.23
C PHE A 950 -3.91 -17.34 -12.62
N VAL A 951 -2.61 -17.32 -12.89
CA VAL A 951 -2.06 -17.13 -14.23
C VAL A 951 -2.50 -18.27 -15.16
N GLU A 952 -2.38 -19.52 -14.71
CA GLU A 952 -2.85 -20.70 -15.45
C GLU A 952 -4.37 -20.68 -15.66
N LEU A 953 -5.14 -20.22 -14.67
CA LEU A 953 -6.59 -20.07 -14.79
C LEU A 953 -6.97 -19.06 -15.87
N GLN A 954 -6.28 -17.91 -15.95
CA GLN A 954 -6.45 -16.95 -17.05
C GLN A 954 -6.16 -17.61 -18.41
N ASP A 955 -5.04 -18.33 -18.50
CA ASP A 955 -4.61 -18.96 -19.75
C ASP A 955 -5.60 -20.04 -20.20
N ARG A 956 -6.18 -20.80 -19.25
CA ARG A 956 -7.25 -21.77 -19.52
C ARG A 956 -8.51 -21.10 -20.03
N ILE A 957 -8.96 -20.02 -19.37
CA ILE A 957 -10.15 -19.24 -19.83
C ILE A 957 -9.92 -18.76 -21.27
N VAL A 958 -8.79 -18.11 -21.53
CA VAL A 958 -8.50 -17.56 -22.86
C VAL A 958 -8.37 -18.66 -23.91
N SER A 959 -7.71 -19.78 -23.58
CA SER A 959 -7.58 -20.93 -24.48
C SER A 959 -8.94 -21.53 -24.84
N THR A 960 -9.83 -21.67 -23.86
CA THR A 960 -11.20 -22.14 -24.07
C THR A 960 -11.99 -21.19 -24.97
N VAL A 961 -11.92 -19.89 -24.70
CA VAL A 961 -12.60 -18.86 -25.52
C VAL A 961 -12.05 -18.85 -26.95
N ALA A 962 -10.73 -18.99 -27.14
CA ALA A 962 -10.10 -18.99 -28.46
C ALA A 962 -10.55 -20.17 -29.35
N THR A 963 -10.98 -21.28 -28.73
CA THR A 963 -11.50 -22.47 -29.43
C THR A 963 -13.01 -22.46 -29.64
N TYR A 964 -13.72 -21.45 -29.12
CA TYR A 964 -15.17 -21.37 -29.25
C TYR A 964 -15.59 -21.07 -30.70
N GLU A 965 -16.64 -21.77 -31.17
CA GLU A 965 -17.20 -21.68 -32.53
C GLU A 965 -18.63 -21.13 -32.54
#